data_AF-A0A7Y4WIF9-F1
#
_entry.id   AF-A0A7Y4WIF9-F1
#
_cell.length_a   1.000
_cell.length_b   1.000
_cell.length_c   1.000
_cell.angle_alpha   90.00
_cell.angle_beta   90.00
_cell.angle_gamma   90.00
#
_symmetry.space_group_name_H-M   'P 1'
#
loop_
_entity.id
_entity.type
_entity.pdbx_description
1 polymer ?
#
loop_
_entity_poly.entity_id
_entity_poly.type
_entity_poly.pdbx_seq_one_letter_code
_entity_poly.pdbx_strand_id
1 'polypeptide(L)'
;MRAALLVSLLLMGCGGSPPAPAARLRLWTRAAELEAAPAPSATRPVFAASFEPELEGWNTVAYPTRGPAELEARVEHEQDRAFLRLTGVHGGLQRVLQVEPGTCYVFTGMLRASGLEFAGGEQGFRGASVWLGEASAEAELDQLMGPRADLLVSSWSGPSAFGQVGWQTQRHLFVTTPHTRFLHLVCSLAVAESVRAGKADFADLRLEVGTLALAWREALTAETALRADVDPPKFPWQSVRRVSAQLGGEHRPSIVLLPGERLRFALPELAAGARLVAGAGAWRPEAMAGFEGSATLRVRGVGRELTARTFASSGNAAQGRWQEFELELDGSALEFEASGDAPLLVGAPLVRTDAPRSSGANVLLISIDTLRADHVGAYGYTRATTPELDALARRGLLCRDASTQAPYTLPAHATLLSGQFPSVHGVVTRGRTLAAARSTSLAETLGQAGFATRAFTAGGFVNPVFGLDYGFEGFAQIDPIREEGSHYLRSLARRHGPELAARLVEEHGFAGLERWLGAHRDERFFLFLHTYTVHDYDAPERFLACGELACPRPPVPLRTRTAAEAAAFTPEMRAHVVHLYDAALRYTDARLGRLFAHMQELGVLDDTLIVVTSDHGEEFFEHGALQHGRTLYQELLGIPLILAGPGIEPRVLTRAAMLADVAPTLLARLGFARDDHMQGVDLLGPDWPARALWSEVDDPFAHKYALREEHGPKTIYGPETPALLFPNARAWEHYDLAADPGEERARLDGADIEAARARLLRQKQALEELGQSLGKTGLGGVDAGTMEELRELGY
;
A
#
# COMPACT_ATOMS: atom_id res chain seq x y z
N MET A 1 -28.46 -6.38 33.61
CA MET A 1 -29.38 -7.53 33.73
C MET A 1 -29.63 -8.09 32.34
N ARG A 2 -29.25 -9.35 32.09
CA ARG A 2 -29.50 -10.05 30.82
C ARG A 2 -30.89 -10.68 30.91
N ALA A 3 -31.78 -10.32 30.00
CA ALA A 3 -32.92 -11.17 29.64
C ALA A 3 -32.61 -11.75 28.26
N ALA A 4 -32.47 -13.07 28.18
CA ALA A 4 -32.45 -13.78 26.92
C ALA A 4 -33.90 -14.11 26.55
N LEU A 5 -34.35 -13.64 25.39
CA LEU A 5 -35.56 -14.16 24.76
C LEU A 5 -35.09 -15.07 23.62
N LEU A 6 -35.31 -16.37 23.77
CA LEU A 6 -35.09 -17.35 22.72
C LEU A 6 -36.39 -17.45 21.91
N VAL A 7 -36.37 -17.06 20.64
CA VAL A 7 -37.44 -17.37 19.68
C VAL A 7 -36.80 -18.15 18.54
N SER A 8 -37.02 -19.46 18.52
CA SER A 8 -36.65 -20.32 17.40
C SER A 8 -37.74 -20.27 16.35
N LEU A 9 -37.42 -19.86 15.12
CA LEU A 9 -38.22 -20.15 13.94
C LEU A 9 -37.55 -21.30 13.19
N LEU A 10 -38.28 -22.40 13.02
CA LEU A 10 -37.86 -23.59 12.29
C LEU A 10 -38.66 -23.62 10.99
N LEU A 11 -38.06 -23.26 9.87
CA LEU A 11 -38.66 -23.43 8.54
C LEU A 11 -38.03 -24.64 7.88
N MET A 12 -38.74 -25.77 7.92
CA MET A 12 -38.42 -26.93 7.08
C MET A 12 -38.88 -26.64 5.65
N GLY A 13 -37.93 -26.54 4.72
CA GLY A 13 -38.21 -26.65 3.30
C GLY A 13 -38.41 -28.12 2.92
N CYS A 14 -39.64 -28.50 2.55
CA CYS A 14 -39.91 -29.70 1.77
C CYS A 14 -40.25 -29.26 0.34
N GLY A 15 -39.50 -29.75 -0.63
CA GLY A 15 -39.62 -29.37 -2.04
C GLY A 15 -40.84 -29.97 -2.76
N GLY A 16 -41.11 -29.38 -3.94
CA GLY A 16 -41.88 -29.96 -5.04
C GLY A 16 -43.38 -29.69 -5.04
N SER A 17 -43.82 -28.67 -5.82
CA SER A 17 -45.13 -28.46 -6.49
C SER A 17 -46.48 -28.69 -5.71
N PRO A 18 -47.61 -28.07 -6.13
CA PRO A 18 -48.67 -27.55 -5.25
C PRO A 18 -49.65 -28.63 -4.75
N PRO A 19 -50.49 -28.40 -3.69
CA PRO A 19 -51.02 -27.12 -3.21
C PRO A 19 -50.80 -26.82 -1.72
N ALA A 20 -50.94 -25.55 -1.35
CA ALA A 20 -51.01 -25.11 0.06
C ALA A 20 -52.18 -25.79 0.81
N PRO A 21 -52.09 -25.91 2.15
CA PRO A 21 -52.93 -25.01 2.94
C PRO A 21 -52.23 -24.37 4.14
N ALA A 22 -52.57 -23.10 4.31
CA ALA A 22 -52.46 -22.19 5.45
C ALA A 22 -52.02 -22.75 6.83
N ALA A 23 -51.03 -22.08 7.44
CA ALA A 23 -50.84 -22.07 8.88
C ALA A 23 -51.21 -20.69 9.47
N ARG A 24 -52.22 -20.65 10.34
CA ARG A 24 -52.51 -19.51 11.22
C ARG A 24 -51.68 -19.66 12.49
N LEU A 25 -50.82 -18.68 12.82
CA LEU A 25 -50.17 -18.62 14.11
C LEU A 25 -50.88 -17.62 15.02
N ARG A 26 -51.42 -18.09 16.16
CA ARG A 26 -51.82 -17.28 17.31
C ARG A 26 -50.80 -17.50 18.41
N LEU A 27 -50.27 -16.42 19.00
CA LEU A 27 -49.43 -16.49 20.20
C LEU A 27 -50.17 -15.87 21.39
N TRP A 28 -50.18 -16.60 22.51
CA TRP A 28 -50.62 -16.13 23.83
C TRP A 28 -49.41 -15.94 24.72
N THR A 29 -49.40 -14.89 25.54
CA THR A 29 -48.44 -14.69 26.62
C THR A 29 -49.09 -15.05 27.96
N ARG A 30 -48.47 -15.91 28.77
CA ARG A 30 -48.81 -16.08 30.19
C ARG A 30 -47.93 -15.12 30.99
N ALA A 31 -48.53 -14.14 31.63
CA ALA A 31 -47.86 -13.35 32.65
C ALA A 31 -47.71 -14.21 33.92
N ALA A 32 -46.48 -14.31 34.46
CA ALA A 32 -46.28 -14.70 35.85
C ALA A 32 -46.28 -13.42 36.69
N GLU A 33 -47.04 -13.46 37.77
CA GLU A 33 -47.51 -12.35 38.59
C GLU A 33 -46.37 -11.62 39.33
N LEU A 34 -46.35 -10.28 39.21
CA LEU A 34 -45.94 -9.37 40.27
C LEU A 34 -47.22 -9.00 41.05
N GLU A 35 -47.15 -8.99 42.38
CA GLU A 35 -48.30 -8.76 43.27
C GLU A 35 -49.10 -7.46 42.97
N ALA A 36 -50.42 -7.59 43.15
CA ALA A 36 -51.57 -6.70 42.96
C ALA A 36 -51.44 -5.24 43.50
N ALA A 37 -52.18 -4.18 43.11
CA ALA A 37 -53.30 -3.81 42.20
C ALA A 37 -53.56 -2.27 42.42
N PRO A 38 -54.51 -1.50 41.80
CA PRO A 38 -55.67 -1.91 40.97
C PRO A 38 -55.90 -1.16 39.65
N ALA A 39 -56.76 -1.78 38.83
CA ALA A 39 -57.24 -1.36 37.51
C ALA A 39 -58.24 -0.19 37.52
N PRO A 40 -58.55 0.36 36.33
CA PRO A 40 -59.94 0.21 35.89
C PRO A 40 -60.13 -0.23 34.42
N SER A 41 -61.14 -1.11 34.30
CA SER A 41 -62.17 -1.26 33.26
C SER A 41 -61.81 -1.43 31.76
N ALA A 42 -62.01 -2.66 31.29
CA ALA A 42 -62.90 -3.12 30.20
C ALA A 42 -63.35 -2.07 29.15
N THR A 43 -63.35 -2.29 27.82
CA THR A 43 -63.95 -3.40 27.05
C THR A 43 -63.45 -3.44 25.58
N ARG A 44 -63.41 -4.64 24.99
CA ARG A 44 -63.24 -5.05 23.56
C ARG A 44 -64.56 -4.87 22.74
N PRO A 45 -64.72 -5.37 21.48
CA PRO A 45 -63.96 -5.35 20.19
C PRO A 45 -64.90 -5.04 18.97
N VAL A 46 -64.44 -5.17 17.70
CA VAL A 46 -65.11 -5.89 16.56
C VAL A 46 -64.18 -5.95 15.32
N PHE A 47 -64.33 -7.02 14.52
CA PHE A 47 -63.51 -7.61 13.45
C PHE A 47 -63.79 -7.13 12.00
N ALA A 48 -62.86 -7.50 11.11
CA ALA A 48 -62.99 -7.86 9.66
C ALA A 48 -63.00 -6.69 8.63
N ALA A 49 -62.46 -6.75 7.41
CA ALA A 49 -62.08 -7.85 6.50
C ALA A 49 -61.20 -7.35 5.32
N SER A 50 -60.42 -8.29 4.75
CA SER A 50 -60.01 -8.47 3.34
C SER A 50 -59.16 -7.45 2.56
N PHE A 51 -57.98 -7.90 2.09
CA PHE A 51 -57.56 -7.90 0.67
C PHE A 51 -56.49 -9.00 0.42
N GLU A 52 -56.66 -9.80 -0.63
CA GLU A 52 -55.72 -10.77 -1.25
C GLU A 52 -55.08 -10.15 -2.53
N PRO A 53 -54.30 -10.86 -3.37
CA PRO A 53 -53.01 -11.56 -3.15
C PRO A 53 -51.96 -11.19 -4.24
N GLU A 54 -50.66 -11.33 -3.97
CA GLU A 54 -49.58 -11.66 -4.95
C GLU A 54 -48.21 -11.58 -4.25
N LEU A 55 -47.85 -12.65 -3.53
CA LEU A 55 -46.50 -12.83 -2.99
C LEU A 55 -46.16 -14.32 -3.02
N GLU A 56 -45.65 -14.79 -4.15
CA GLU A 56 -44.86 -16.03 -4.21
C GLU A 56 -43.38 -15.63 -4.23
N GLY A 57 -42.60 -16.14 -3.26
CA GLY A 57 -41.13 -16.07 -3.26
C GLY A 57 -40.45 -15.03 -2.35
N TRP A 58 -41.15 -14.36 -1.43
CA TRP A 58 -40.53 -13.37 -0.54
C TRP A 58 -40.52 -13.82 0.93
N ASN A 59 -39.38 -13.65 1.60
CA ASN A 59 -39.29 -13.64 3.06
C ASN A 59 -39.14 -12.19 3.55
N THR A 60 -40.12 -11.69 4.31
CA THR A 60 -40.05 -10.38 4.98
C THR A 60 -39.42 -10.57 6.36
N VAL A 61 -38.24 -9.99 6.61
CA VAL A 61 -37.64 -9.96 7.95
C VAL A 61 -37.85 -8.58 8.57
N ALA A 62 -38.68 -8.52 9.60
CA ALA A 62 -38.86 -7.32 10.43
C ALA A 62 -37.89 -7.37 11.62
N TYR A 63 -37.17 -6.28 11.87
CA TYR A 63 -36.39 -6.12 13.10
C TYR A 63 -37.26 -5.51 14.21
N PRO A 64 -37.05 -5.90 15.49
CA PRO A 64 -37.67 -5.21 16.61
C PRO A 64 -37.01 -3.84 16.78
N THR A 65 -37.71 -2.78 16.35
CA THR A 65 -37.38 -1.42 16.75
C THR A 65 -37.67 -1.25 18.26
N ARG A 66 -36.79 -0.55 18.98
CA ARG A 66 -37.16 -0.01 20.30
C ARG A 66 -38.12 1.16 20.10
N GLY A 67 -39.39 0.84 19.85
CA GLY A 67 -40.50 1.78 19.64
C GLY A 67 -41.15 1.67 18.25
N PRO A 68 -42.44 1.97 18.09
CA PRO A 68 -43.15 1.81 16.83
C PRO A 68 -42.67 2.87 15.82
N ALA A 69 -41.92 2.44 14.81
CA ALA A 69 -41.72 3.21 13.59
C ALA A 69 -42.40 2.42 12.46
N GLU A 70 -43.39 3.04 11.80
CA GLU A 70 -44.04 2.45 10.64
C GLU A 70 -43.05 2.45 9.47
N LEU A 71 -42.57 1.26 9.09
CA LEU A 71 -41.88 1.03 7.82
C LEU A 71 -42.95 0.62 6.81
N GLU A 72 -43.21 1.48 5.83
CA GLU A 72 -44.12 1.16 4.73
C GLU A 72 -43.32 0.53 3.59
N ALA A 73 -43.59 -0.75 3.32
CA ALA A 73 -43.00 -1.52 2.23
C ALA A 73 -43.99 -1.60 1.07
N ARG A 74 -43.59 -1.15 -0.13
CA ARG A 74 -44.39 -1.23 -1.35
C ARG A 74 -43.61 -1.93 -2.45
N VAL A 75 -44.24 -2.89 -3.11
CA VAL A 75 -43.67 -3.52 -4.30
C VAL A 75 -44.11 -2.72 -5.52
N GLU A 76 -43.15 -2.20 -6.29
CA GLU A 76 -43.38 -1.48 -7.55
C GLU A 76 -42.93 -2.38 -8.72
N HIS A 77 -43.61 -2.32 -9.85
CA HIS A 77 -43.25 -3.10 -11.03
C HIS A 77 -42.91 -2.18 -12.20
N GLU A 78 -41.79 -2.42 -12.88
CA GLU A 78 -41.40 -1.72 -14.10
C GLU A 78 -40.77 -2.72 -15.09
N GLN A 79 -41.30 -2.78 -16.32
CA GLN A 79 -40.77 -3.57 -17.44
C GLN A 79 -40.39 -5.02 -17.06
N ASP A 80 -41.37 -5.78 -16.53
CA ASP A 80 -41.25 -7.18 -16.06
C ASP A 80 -40.33 -7.41 -14.84
N ARG A 81 -39.98 -6.35 -14.11
CA ARG A 81 -39.20 -6.43 -12.87
C ARG A 81 -39.98 -5.87 -11.70
N ALA A 82 -39.95 -6.58 -10.56
CA ALA A 82 -40.48 -6.10 -9.28
C ALA A 82 -39.36 -5.41 -8.45
N PHE A 83 -39.72 -4.37 -7.71
CA PHE A 83 -38.87 -3.55 -6.86
C PHE A 83 -39.54 -3.38 -5.50
N LEU A 84 -38.78 -3.41 -4.41
CA LEU A 84 -39.31 -3.18 -3.06
C LEU A 84 -38.88 -1.79 -2.58
N ARG A 85 -39.82 -0.85 -2.50
CA ARG A 85 -39.67 0.47 -1.91
C ARG A 85 -39.97 0.39 -0.42
N LEU A 86 -39.01 0.66 0.46
CA LEU A 86 -39.21 0.80 1.90
C LEU A 86 -39.17 2.27 2.29
N THR A 87 -40.15 2.72 3.07
CA THR A 87 -40.29 4.10 3.52
C THR A 87 -40.41 4.10 5.05
N GLY A 88 -39.40 4.61 5.77
CA GLY A 88 -39.41 4.67 7.23
C GLY A 88 -38.13 5.28 7.82
N VAL A 89 -38.21 5.77 9.06
CA VAL A 89 -37.13 6.56 9.72
C VAL A 89 -35.91 5.71 10.13
N HIS A 90 -36.06 4.38 10.21
CA HIS A 90 -34.99 3.44 10.57
C HIS A 90 -35.16 2.13 9.79
N GLY A 91 -34.43 1.89 8.70
CA GLY A 91 -34.58 0.66 7.92
C GLY A 91 -33.36 0.32 7.06
N GLY A 92 -33.12 -0.98 6.89
CA GLY A 92 -32.22 -1.54 5.88
C GLY A 92 -33.03 -2.31 4.83
N LEU A 93 -32.55 -2.32 3.59
CA LEU A 93 -33.19 -3.00 2.44
C LEU A 93 -32.50 -4.34 2.21
N GLN A 94 -33.24 -5.42 1.99
CA GLN A 94 -32.67 -6.69 1.52
C GLN A 94 -33.40 -7.18 0.27
N ARG A 95 -32.64 -7.73 -0.69
CA ARG A 95 -33.15 -8.38 -1.90
C ARG A 95 -32.37 -9.65 -2.18
N VAL A 96 -33.06 -10.74 -2.52
CA VAL A 96 -32.46 -11.98 -3.01
C VAL A 96 -32.86 -12.16 -4.46
N LEU A 97 -31.89 -12.47 -5.32
CA LEU A 97 -32.11 -12.60 -6.75
C LEU A 97 -31.53 -13.90 -7.23
N GLN A 98 -32.33 -14.68 -7.96
CA GLN A 98 -31.80 -15.80 -8.71
C GLN A 98 -30.99 -15.26 -9.90
N VAL A 99 -29.79 -15.79 -10.07
CA VAL A 99 -28.83 -15.30 -11.07
C VAL A 99 -28.23 -16.48 -11.83
N GLU A 100 -27.80 -16.21 -13.05
CA GLU A 100 -27.03 -17.19 -13.84
C GLU A 100 -25.56 -17.14 -13.39
N PRO A 101 -24.88 -18.28 -13.21
CA PRO A 101 -23.45 -18.33 -12.92
C PRO A 101 -22.62 -17.71 -14.05
N GLY A 102 -21.56 -16.97 -13.71
CA GLY A 102 -20.68 -16.31 -14.69
C GLY A 102 -21.24 -15.02 -15.32
N THR A 103 -22.42 -14.57 -14.92
CA THR A 103 -23.09 -13.39 -15.49
C THR A 103 -22.70 -12.12 -14.74
N CYS A 104 -22.47 -11.05 -15.49
CA CYS A 104 -22.20 -9.72 -14.96
C CYS A 104 -23.50 -8.99 -14.61
N TYR A 105 -23.56 -8.42 -13.42
CA TYR A 105 -24.66 -7.60 -12.92
C TYR A 105 -24.15 -6.21 -12.50
N VAL A 106 -24.88 -5.17 -12.88
CA VAL A 106 -24.63 -3.78 -12.52
C VAL A 106 -25.71 -3.33 -11.54
N PHE A 107 -25.29 -2.99 -10.34
CA PHE A 107 -26.11 -2.39 -9.30
C PHE A 107 -25.98 -0.87 -9.35
N THR A 108 -27.10 -0.14 -9.34
CA THR A 108 -27.13 1.32 -9.28
C THR A 108 -28.04 1.76 -8.14
N GLY A 109 -27.50 2.50 -7.17
CA GLY A 109 -28.25 3.10 -6.07
C GLY A 109 -28.22 4.63 -6.14
N MET A 110 -29.29 5.30 -5.72
CA MET A 110 -29.34 6.77 -5.63
C MET A 110 -29.58 7.22 -4.19
N LEU A 111 -28.62 7.96 -3.63
CA LEU A 111 -28.64 8.52 -2.28
C LEU A 111 -28.84 10.03 -2.34
N ARG A 112 -29.77 10.57 -1.55
CA ARG A 112 -29.93 12.02 -1.33
C ARG A 112 -29.33 12.40 0.01
N ALA A 113 -28.62 13.52 0.06
CA ALA A 113 -28.25 14.21 1.29
C ALA A 113 -28.71 15.68 1.25
N SER A 114 -29.37 16.17 2.30
CA SER A 114 -29.85 17.55 2.46
C SER A 114 -29.44 18.14 3.81
N GLY A 115 -28.70 19.26 3.82
CA GLY A 115 -28.48 20.05 5.04
C GLY A 115 -27.63 19.39 6.14
N LEU A 116 -26.55 18.70 5.76
CA LEU A 116 -25.53 18.20 6.70
C LEU A 116 -24.67 19.38 7.21
N GLU A 117 -25.08 20.02 8.29
CA GLU A 117 -24.22 20.93 9.05
C GLU A 117 -23.37 20.10 10.03
N PHE A 118 -22.05 20.19 9.90
CA PHE A 118 -21.12 19.59 10.86
C PHE A 118 -20.74 20.65 11.89
N ALA A 119 -21.46 20.68 13.01
CA ALA A 119 -21.07 21.47 14.17
C ALA A 119 -20.27 20.58 15.12
N GLY A 120 -18.95 20.80 15.19
CA GLY A 120 -18.10 20.37 16.30
C GLY A 120 -17.94 18.86 16.53
N GLY A 121 -16.84 18.30 16.01
CA GLY A 121 -16.04 17.28 16.71
C GLY A 121 -16.59 15.88 17.01
N GLU A 122 -17.90 15.60 17.02
CA GLU A 122 -18.42 14.27 17.37
C GLU A 122 -19.50 13.75 16.40
N GLN A 123 -19.27 12.52 15.92
CA GLN A 123 -20.14 11.61 15.16
C GLN A 123 -20.87 12.18 13.93
N GLY A 124 -20.10 12.45 12.88
CA GLY A 124 -20.63 12.65 11.52
C GLY A 124 -21.39 11.42 10.97
N PHE A 125 -22.20 11.65 9.91
CA PHE A 125 -22.85 10.58 9.14
C PHE A 125 -21.83 9.50 8.76
N ARG A 126 -22.01 8.27 9.29
CA ARG A 126 -21.06 7.15 9.09
C ARG A 126 -21.25 6.42 7.74
N GLY A 127 -21.96 7.02 6.80
CA GLY A 127 -22.21 6.44 5.49
C GLY A 127 -23.41 5.48 5.45
N ALA A 128 -23.72 5.03 4.25
CA ALA A 128 -24.58 3.88 4.01
C ALA A 128 -23.70 2.74 3.50
N SER A 129 -23.95 1.52 3.99
CA SER A 129 -23.21 0.33 3.58
C SER A 129 -24.09 -0.55 2.72
N VAL A 130 -23.60 -0.97 1.56
CA VAL A 130 -24.29 -1.91 0.67
C VAL A 130 -23.51 -3.21 0.67
N TRP A 131 -24.13 -4.30 1.06
CA TRP A 131 -23.54 -5.62 1.11
C TRP A 131 -24.10 -6.44 -0.04
N LEU A 132 -23.24 -7.23 -0.67
CA LEU A 132 -23.62 -8.13 -1.74
C LEU A 132 -23.03 -9.52 -1.46
N GLY A 133 -23.88 -10.49 -1.17
CA GLY A 133 -23.48 -11.87 -0.92
C GLY A 133 -23.81 -12.77 -2.09
N GLU A 134 -22.88 -13.63 -2.48
CA GLU A 134 -23.20 -14.79 -3.30
C GLU A 134 -23.59 -15.98 -2.45
N ALA A 135 -24.57 -16.74 -2.92
CA ALA A 135 -24.92 -18.00 -2.30
C ALA A 135 -25.28 -19.05 -3.35
N SER A 136 -24.95 -20.30 -3.06
CA SER A 136 -25.43 -21.46 -3.84
C SER A 136 -26.87 -21.86 -3.47
N ALA A 137 -27.38 -21.36 -2.34
CA ALA A 137 -28.73 -21.53 -1.82
C ALA A 137 -29.21 -20.25 -1.10
N GLU A 138 -30.52 -20.07 -0.96
CA GLU A 138 -31.07 -18.92 -0.22
C GLU A 138 -30.61 -18.91 1.26
N ALA A 139 -30.23 -17.74 1.77
CA ALA A 139 -29.75 -17.51 3.14
C ALA A 139 -30.41 -16.31 3.83
N GLU A 140 -30.58 -16.39 5.16
CA GLU A 140 -31.10 -15.30 6.00
C GLU A 140 -30.04 -14.24 6.33
N LEU A 141 -30.45 -13.03 6.75
CA LEU A 141 -29.55 -11.91 7.01
C LEU A 141 -28.50 -12.19 8.10
N ASP A 142 -28.89 -12.86 9.20
CA ASP A 142 -27.93 -13.25 10.25
C ASP A 142 -26.91 -14.28 9.76
N GLN A 143 -27.27 -15.08 8.74
CA GLN A 143 -26.38 -16.04 8.10
C GLN A 143 -25.43 -15.35 7.11
N LEU A 144 -25.88 -14.30 6.44
CA LEU A 144 -25.07 -13.43 5.57
C LEU A 144 -24.09 -12.55 6.37
N MET A 145 -24.48 -12.11 7.56
CA MET A 145 -23.62 -11.30 8.44
C MET A 145 -22.71 -12.13 9.35
N GLY A 146 -22.90 -13.46 9.38
CA GLY A 146 -22.08 -14.40 10.14
C GLY A 146 -21.00 -15.08 9.28
N PRO A 147 -19.93 -15.63 9.89
CA PRO A 147 -18.93 -16.40 9.17
C PRO A 147 -19.48 -17.78 8.77
N ARG A 148 -19.81 -17.96 7.49
CA ARG A 148 -20.27 -19.24 6.88
C ARG A 148 -19.30 -19.65 5.76
N ALA A 149 -19.09 -20.96 5.59
CA ALA A 149 -18.15 -21.51 4.60
C ALA A 149 -18.73 -21.66 3.19
N ASP A 150 -20.05 -21.63 3.05
CA ASP A 150 -20.81 -21.82 1.80
C ASP A 150 -21.35 -20.52 1.20
N LEU A 151 -21.12 -19.39 1.88
CA LEU A 151 -21.50 -18.04 1.46
C LEU A 151 -20.23 -17.24 1.17
N LEU A 152 -20.02 -16.91 -0.10
CA LEU A 152 -19.00 -15.95 -0.52
C LEU A 152 -19.58 -14.55 -0.32
N VAL A 153 -19.46 -14.05 0.90
CA VAL A 153 -19.90 -12.69 1.25
C VAL A 153 -18.80 -11.72 0.87
N SER A 154 -18.98 -10.99 -0.23
CA SER A 154 -18.12 -9.85 -0.56
C SER A 154 -18.76 -8.57 -0.06
N SER A 155 -18.26 -8.05 1.05
CA SER A 155 -18.75 -6.80 1.61
C SER A 155 -18.12 -5.61 0.91
N TRP A 156 -18.95 -4.66 0.45
CA TRP A 156 -18.47 -3.45 -0.21
C TRP A 156 -19.05 -2.20 0.48
N SER A 157 -18.27 -1.61 1.39
CA SER A 157 -18.59 -0.27 1.91
C SER A 157 -18.19 0.79 0.88
N GLY A 158 -19.15 1.50 0.27
CA GLY A 158 -18.86 2.69 -0.54
C GLY A 158 -18.35 3.86 0.32
N PRO A 159 -17.60 4.82 -0.26
CA PRO A 159 -17.11 5.99 0.48
C PRO A 159 -18.28 6.80 1.02
N SER A 160 -18.25 7.08 2.33
CA SER A 160 -19.14 8.04 2.98
C SER A 160 -19.01 9.39 2.29
N ALA A 161 -20.12 9.91 1.78
CA ALA A 161 -20.20 11.23 1.16
C ALA A 161 -19.83 12.32 2.17
N PHE A 162 -18.57 12.68 2.25
CA PHE A 162 -18.13 13.85 3.01
C PHE A 162 -18.39 15.10 2.16
N GLY A 163 -19.37 15.91 2.58
CA GLY A 163 -19.45 17.33 2.20
C GLY A 163 -20.22 17.71 0.93
N GLN A 164 -20.92 16.79 0.25
CA GLN A 164 -21.75 17.14 -0.91
C GLN A 164 -23.25 17.06 -0.62
N VAL A 165 -23.97 18.17 -0.84
CA VAL A 165 -25.44 18.27 -0.76
C VAL A 165 -26.04 17.95 -2.13
N GLY A 166 -27.03 17.05 -2.21
CA GLY A 166 -27.68 16.67 -3.47
C GLY A 166 -27.96 15.18 -3.62
N TRP A 167 -28.40 14.78 -4.81
CA TRP A 167 -28.49 13.37 -5.21
C TRP A 167 -27.13 12.87 -5.69
N GLN A 168 -26.74 11.69 -5.23
CA GLN A 168 -25.52 10.99 -5.63
C GLN A 168 -25.91 9.62 -6.14
N THR A 169 -25.46 9.28 -7.34
CA THR A 169 -25.64 7.94 -7.91
C THR A 169 -24.40 7.11 -7.60
N GLN A 170 -24.59 5.98 -6.93
CA GLN A 170 -23.58 4.96 -6.73
C GLN A 170 -23.81 3.82 -7.72
N ARG A 171 -22.75 3.41 -8.42
CA ARG A 171 -22.76 2.26 -9.32
C ARG A 171 -21.76 1.23 -8.83
N HIS A 172 -22.20 -0.01 -8.75
CA HIS A 172 -21.40 -1.15 -8.35
C HIS A 172 -21.56 -2.26 -9.37
N LEU A 173 -20.46 -2.96 -9.64
CA LEU A 173 -20.39 -4.03 -10.60
C LEU A 173 -20.12 -5.32 -9.86
N PHE A 174 -20.76 -6.40 -10.30
CA PHE A 174 -20.54 -7.72 -9.76
C PHE A 174 -20.56 -8.79 -10.85
N VAL A 175 -19.74 -9.84 -10.72
CA VAL A 175 -19.72 -10.98 -11.64
C VAL A 175 -19.88 -12.25 -10.83
N THR A 176 -20.89 -13.05 -11.15
CA THR A 176 -21.21 -14.26 -10.39
C THR A 176 -20.17 -15.35 -10.61
N THR A 177 -19.78 -16.06 -9.56
CA THR A 177 -18.94 -17.27 -9.68
C THR A 177 -19.68 -18.44 -10.34
N PRO A 178 -18.97 -19.50 -10.82
CA PRO A 178 -19.61 -20.69 -11.41
C PRO A 178 -20.57 -21.44 -10.48
N HIS A 179 -20.49 -21.18 -9.18
CA HIS A 179 -21.30 -21.84 -8.15
C HIS A 179 -22.42 -20.96 -7.59
N THR A 180 -22.47 -19.67 -7.97
CA THR A 180 -23.52 -18.75 -7.54
C THR A 180 -24.85 -19.13 -8.13
N ARG A 181 -25.88 -19.17 -7.30
CA ARG A 181 -27.27 -19.27 -7.75
C ARG A 181 -28.13 -18.10 -7.30
N PHE A 182 -27.74 -17.48 -6.21
CA PHE A 182 -28.45 -16.38 -5.60
C PHE A 182 -27.50 -15.22 -5.28
N LEU A 183 -27.99 -14.01 -5.51
CA LEU A 183 -27.35 -12.75 -5.13
C LEU A 183 -28.17 -12.09 -4.02
N HIS A 184 -27.56 -11.88 -2.86
CA HIS A 184 -28.16 -11.27 -1.69
C HIS A 184 -27.65 -9.83 -1.54
N LEU A 185 -28.47 -8.84 -1.88
CA LEU A 185 -28.19 -7.43 -1.69
C LEU A 185 -28.75 -6.96 -0.34
N VAL A 186 -27.93 -6.35 0.51
CA VAL A 186 -28.35 -5.77 1.80
C VAL A 186 -27.85 -4.33 1.90
N CYS A 187 -28.73 -3.35 1.90
CA CYS A 187 -28.35 -1.95 2.15
C CYS A 187 -28.67 -1.60 3.61
N SER A 188 -27.67 -1.15 4.36
CA SER A 188 -27.79 -0.73 5.76
C SER A 188 -27.41 0.73 5.91
N LEU A 189 -28.28 1.51 6.54
CA LEU A 189 -28.01 2.89 6.92
C LEU A 189 -27.36 2.93 8.32
N ALA A 190 -26.12 3.40 8.42
CA ALA A 190 -25.50 3.60 9.73
C ALA A 190 -26.16 4.80 10.44
N VAL A 191 -26.60 4.58 11.68
CA VAL A 191 -27.49 5.49 12.41
C VAL A 191 -26.76 6.76 12.88
N ALA A 192 -26.81 7.82 12.09
CA ALA A 192 -26.47 9.17 12.53
C ALA A 192 -27.73 9.97 12.88
N GLU A 193 -27.59 10.96 13.77
CA GLU A 193 -28.67 11.86 14.18
C GLU A 193 -29.29 12.64 13.00
N SER A 194 -28.49 12.89 11.95
CA SER A 194 -28.92 13.46 10.67
C SER A 194 -29.93 12.59 9.91
N VAL A 195 -29.81 11.26 9.95
CA VAL A 195 -30.80 10.34 9.34
C VAL A 195 -32.12 10.41 10.11
N ARG A 196 -32.06 10.49 11.45
CA ARG A 196 -33.28 10.66 12.29
C ARG A 196 -34.00 11.97 12.01
N ALA A 197 -33.25 13.00 11.61
CA ALA A 197 -33.77 14.32 11.25
C ALA A 197 -34.29 14.42 9.81
N GLY A 198 -34.33 13.32 9.03
CA GLY A 198 -34.83 13.33 7.64
C GLY A 198 -33.89 13.99 6.62
N LYS A 199 -32.59 14.08 6.93
CA LYS A 199 -31.57 14.76 6.11
C LYS A 199 -30.89 13.87 5.06
N ALA A 200 -31.24 12.58 4.97
CA ALA A 200 -30.76 11.66 3.94
C ALA A 200 -31.83 10.60 3.58
N ASP A 201 -31.91 10.21 2.31
CA ASP A 201 -32.93 9.28 1.77
C ASP A 201 -32.42 8.46 0.57
N PHE A 202 -32.93 7.23 0.38
CA PHE A 202 -32.66 6.36 -0.77
C PHE A 202 -33.91 6.22 -1.63
N ALA A 203 -33.87 6.70 -2.87
CA ALA A 203 -35.06 6.67 -3.74
C ALA A 203 -35.04 5.62 -4.85
N ASP A 204 -33.90 5.01 -5.15
CA ASP A 204 -33.79 4.14 -6.33
C ASP A 204 -32.66 3.12 -6.17
N LEU A 205 -32.97 1.83 -6.31
CA LEU A 205 -32.02 0.71 -6.34
C LEU A 205 -32.33 -0.17 -7.55
N ARG A 206 -31.40 -0.24 -8.51
CA ARG A 206 -31.55 -0.98 -9.76
C ARG A 206 -30.49 -2.06 -9.86
N LEU A 207 -30.87 -3.24 -10.32
CA LEU A 207 -29.94 -4.27 -10.78
C LEU A 207 -30.22 -4.56 -12.25
N GLU A 208 -29.19 -4.51 -13.08
CA GLU A 208 -29.25 -4.75 -14.52
C GLU A 208 -28.20 -5.78 -14.92
N VAL A 209 -28.46 -6.54 -15.98
CA VAL A 209 -27.44 -7.45 -16.56
C VAL A 209 -26.46 -6.59 -17.38
N GLY A 210 -25.19 -6.66 -17.03
CA GLY A 210 -24.10 -5.97 -17.72
C GLY A 210 -23.40 -6.87 -18.74
N THR A 211 -22.53 -6.28 -19.56
CA THR A 211 -21.59 -7.06 -20.37
C THR A 211 -20.28 -7.27 -19.61
N LEU A 212 -19.62 -8.39 -19.84
CA LEU A 212 -18.30 -8.66 -19.25
C LEU A 212 -17.27 -7.59 -19.67
N ALA A 213 -17.40 -7.03 -20.87
CA ALA A 213 -16.57 -5.91 -21.32
C ALA A 213 -16.81 -4.62 -20.50
N LEU A 214 -18.06 -4.31 -20.15
CA LEU A 214 -18.38 -3.19 -19.25
C LEU A 214 -17.79 -3.46 -17.85
N ALA A 215 -17.90 -4.70 -17.37
CA ALA A 215 -17.31 -5.10 -16.11
C ALA A 215 -15.81 -4.81 -16.04
N TRP A 216 -15.08 -5.27 -17.05
CA TRP A 216 -13.65 -5.03 -17.10
C TRP A 216 -13.28 -3.55 -17.23
N ARG A 217 -14.06 -2.75 -17.98
CA ARG A 217 -13.82 -1.30 -18.11
C ARG A 217 -14.03 -0.56 -16.79
N GLU A 218 -15.09 -0.86 -16.07
CA GLU A 218 -15.38 -0.22 -14.78
C GLU A 218 -14.36 -0.65 -13.72
N ALA A 219 -14.02 -1.94 -13.66
CA ALA A 219 -12.98 -2.44 -12.75
C ALA A 219 -11.61 -1.83 -13.07
N LEU A 220 -11.26 -1.71 -14.36
CA LEU A 220 -10.06 -1.02 -14.79
C LEU A 220 -10.11 0.47 -14.44
N THR A 221 -11.27 1.13 -14.56
CA THR A 221 -11.44 2.55 -14.20
C THR A 221 -11.23 2.77 -12.71
N ALA A 222 -11.72 1.86 -11.86
CA ALA A 222 -11.48 1.91 -10.42
C ALA A 222 -9.99 1.72 -10.06
N GLU A 223 -9.32 0.75 -10.68
CA GLU A 223 -7.88 0.50 -10.49
C GLU A 223 -6.99 1.60 -11.09
N THR A 224 -7.37 2.17 -12.25
CA THR A 224 -6.64 3.27 -12.89
C THR A 224 -6.87 4.60 -12.17
N ALA A 225 -8.06 4.87 -11.62
CA ALA A 225 -8.32 6.06 -10.82
C ALA A 225 -7.50 6.08 -9.50
N LEU A 226 -7.14 4.90 -8.96
CA LEU A 226 -6.21 4.76 -7.83
C LEU A 226 -4.73 4.96 -8.23
N ARG A 227 -4.42 4.93 -9.52
CA ARG A 227 -3.04 4.86 -10.05
C ARG A 227 -2.82 5.83 -11.23
N ALA A 228 -3.62 6.89 -11.33
CA ALA A 228 -3.80 7.69 -12.54
C ALA A 228 -2.58 8.52 -13.01
N ASP A 229 -1.45 8.44 -12.30
CA ASP A 229 -0.22 9.16 -12.61
C ASP A 229 0.88 8.20 -13.13
N VAL A 230 0.56 7.31 -14.08
CA VAL A 230 1.59 6.49 -14.76
C VAL A 230 2.20 7.29 -15.92
N ASP A 231 3.35 7.90 -15.64
CA ASP A 231 4.48 8.32 -16.51
C ASP A 231 4.18 8.88 -17.94
N PRO A 232 4.65 10.09 -18.31
CA PRO A 232 4.73 10.51 -19.71
C PRO A 232 5.77 9.66 -20.49
N PRO A 233 5.36 8.92 -21.55
CA PRO A 233 6.25 7.94 -22.16
C PRO A 233 7.22 8.49 -23.22
N LYS A 234 8.28 7.69 -23.46
CA LYS A 234 9.32 7.83 -24.50
C LYS A 234 8.78 7.87 -25.94
N PHE A 235 7.61 7.29 -26.20
CA PHE A 235 6.96 7.27 -27.52
C PHE A 235 5.42 7.34 -27.43
N PRO A 236 4.70 7.94 -28.41
CA PRO A 236 3.24 8.16 -28.37
C PRO A 236 2.39 6.89 -28.17
N TRP A 237 2.94 5.74 -28.51
CA TRP A 237 2.24 4.45 -28.51
C TRP A 237 2.20 3.79 -27.12
N GLN A 238 3.05 4.24 -26.19
CA GLN A 238 3.10 3.79 -24.79
C GLN A 238 2.08 4.52 -23.89
N SER A 239 1.24 5.40 -24.44
CA SER A 239 0.26 6.24 -23.73
C SER A 239 -1.10 5.57 -23.46
N VAL A 240 -1.30 4.33 -23.92
CA VAL A 240 -2.61 3.67 -23.84
C VAL A 240 -2.71 2.80 -22.60
N ARG A 241 -3.55 3.21 -21.65
CA ARG A 241 -4.05 2.42 -20.50
C ARG A 241 -2.95 1.69 -19.72
N ARG A 242 -1.91 2.41 -19.32
CA ARG A 242 -0.88 1.87 -18.41
C ARG A 242 -1.37 1.85 -16.97
N VAL A 243 -1.10 0.75 -16.28
CA VAL A 243 -1.25 0.60 -14.83
C VAL A 243 -0.01 -0.09 -14.28
N SER A 244 0.35 0.17 -13.03
CA SER A 244 1.14 -0.80 -12.28
C SER A 244 0.24 -1.99 -11.94
N ALA A 245 0.61 -3.19 -12.39
CA ALA A 245 -0.15 -4.40 -12.13
C ALA A 245 0.73 -5.50 -11.53
N GLN A 246 0.13 -6.28 -10.63
CA GLN A 246 0.79 -7.39 -9.95
C GLN A 246 0.43 -8.72 -10.60
N LEU A 247 1.44 -9.56 -10.86
CA LEU A 247 1.29 -11.00 -11.08
C LEU A 247 2.40 -11.72 -10.33
N GLY A 248 2.08 -12.78 -9.60
CA GLY A 248 3.11 -13.59 -8.94
C GLY A 248 3.94 -12.82 -7.92
N GLY A 249 3.33 -11.88 -7.19
CA GLY A 249 4.00 -11.05 -6.18
C GLY A 249 4.94 -9.98 -6.72
N GLU A 250 4.95 -9.76 -8.03
CA GLU A 250 5.78 -8.76 -8.70
C GLU A 250 4.92 -7.78 -9.47
N HIS A 251 5.17 -6.50 -9.24
CA HIS A 251 4.55 -5.40 -9.96
C HIS A 251 5.36 -5.01 -11.19
N ARG A 252 4.69 -4.76 -12.31
CA ARG A 252 5.29 -4.18 -13.51
C ARG A 252 4.42 -3.07 -14.10
N PRO A 253 5.02 -2.01 -14.69
CA PRO A 253 4.29 -1.07 -15.54
C PRO A 253 3.73 -1.84 -16.74
N SER A 254 2.41 -1.88 -16.87
CA SER A 254 1.73 -2.82 -17.76
C SER A 254 0.73 -2.13 -18.67
N ILE A 255 0.67 -2.56 -19.93
CA ILE A 255 -0.42 -2.24 -20.85
C ILE A 255 -1.56 -3.22 -20.57
N VAL A 256 -2.76 -2.71 -20.29
CA VAL A 256 -3.95 -3.55 -20.10
C VAL A 256 -4.74 -3.63 -21.41
N LEU A 257 -4.99 -4.84 -21.87
CA LEU A 257 -5.85 -5.14 -23.01
C LEU A 257 -7.11 -5.85 -22.53
N LEU A 258 -8.28 -5.32 -22.87
CA LEU A 258 -9.54 -6.01 -22.59
C LEU A 258 -9.84 -7.09 -23.63
N PRO A 259 -10.68 -8.10 -23.30
CA PRO A 259 -11.14 -9.08 -24.27
C PRO A 259 -11.65 -8.45 -25.58
N GLY A 260 -11.05 -8.85 -26.71
CA GLY A 260 -11.40 -8.37 -28.04
C GLY A 260 -10.72 -7.06 -28.47
N GLU A 261 -9.92 -6.43 -27.60
CA GLU A 261 -9.22 -5.20 -27.95
C GLU A 261 -7.99 -5.44 -28.82
N ARG A 262 -7.70 -4.46 -29.67
CA ARG A 262 -6.50 -4.38 -30.49
C ARG A 262 -5.85 -3.02 -30.31
N LEU A 263 -4.57 -3.01 -29.98
CA LEU A 263 -3.76 -1.81 -29.88
C LEU A 263 -2.64 -1.88 -30.92
N ARG A 264 -2.50 -0.83 -31.70
CA ARG A 264 -1.48 -0.71 -32.74
C ARG A 264 -0.52 0.41 -32.39
N PHE A 265 0.77 0.13 -32.54
CA PHE A 265 1.86 0.98 -32.14
C PHE A 265 2.78 1.23 -33.33
N ALA A 266 3.06 2.50 -33.61
CA ALA A 266 4.06 2.88 -34.59
C ALA A 266 5.45 2.77 -33.95
N LEU A 267 6.34 1.99 -34.55
CA LEU A 267 7.74 1.91 -34.09
C LEU A 267 8.56 3.01 -34.78
N PRO A 268 9.53 3.62 -34.06
CA PRO A 268 10.53 4.47 -34.69
C PRO A 268 11.45 3.61 -35.57
N GLU A 269 12.37 4.24 -36.31
CA GLU A 269 13.43 3.51 -37.00
C GLU A 269 14.27 2.73 -35.97
N LEU A 270 14.30 1.40 -36.11
CA LEU A 270 14.98 0.50 -35.19
C LEU A 270 16.31 0.03 -35.77
N ALA A 271 17.30 -0.18 -34.90
CA ALA A 271 18.53 -0.84 -35.29
C ALA A 271 18.25 -2.30 -35.70
N ALA A 272 19.09 -2.84 -36.60
CA ALA A 272 19.02 -4.25 -36.97
C ALA A 272 19.18 -5.15 -35.73
N GLY A 273 18.36 -6.21 -35.63
CA GLY A 273 18.35 -7.10 -34.47
C GLY A 273 17.65 -6.53 -33.23
N ALA A 274 16.83 -5.49 -33.37
CA ALA A 274 15.99 -5.02 -32.27
C ALA A 274 15.01 -6.11 -31.82
N ARG A 275 14.84 -6.27 -30.51
CA ARG A 275 14.01 -7.30 -29.88
C ARG A 275 13.04 -6.66 -28.90
N LEU A 276 11.75 -6.98 -28.98
CA LEU A 276 10.78 -6.67 -27.94
C LEU A 276 10.90 -7.72 -26.84
N VAL A 277 11.23 -7.28 -25.62
CA VAL A 277 11.19 -8.10 -24.41
C VAL A 277 10.03 -7.62 -23.55
N ALA A 278 9.19 -8.55 -23.09
CA ALA A 278 8.08 -8.25 -22.22
C ALA A 278 7.63 -9.49 -21.44
N GLY A 279 6.95 -9.27 -20.33
CA GLY A 279 6.14 -10.29 -19.67
C GLY A 279 4.69 -10.18 -20.08
N ALA A 280 3.97 -11.29 -20.17
CA ALA A 280 2.51 -11.26 -20.29
C ALA A 280 1.83 -12.24 -19.34
N GLY A 281 0.58 -11.93 -18.99
CA GLY A 281 -0.28 -12.78 -18.19
C GLY A 281 -1.72 -12.32 -18.22
N ALA A 282 -2.65 -13.25 -18.04
CA ALA A 282 -4.05 -12.90 -17.84
C ALA A 282 -4.20 -12.28 -16.44
N TRP A 283 -4.94 -11.19 -16.36
CA TRP A 283 -5.07 -10.41 -15.14
C TRP A 283 -6.52 -10.26 -14.73
N ARG A 284 -6.72 -10.21 -13.41
CA ARG A 284 -8.00 -9.88 -12.80
C ARG A 284 -7.77 -8.96 -11.59
N PRO A 285 -8.62 -7.96 -11.38
CA PRO A 285 -8.64 -7.19 -10.16
C PRO A 285 -9.25 -8.03 -9.03
N GLU A 286 -8.95 -7.65 -7.80
CA GLU A 286 -9.43 -8.33 -6.59
C GLU A 286 -10.97 -8.37 -6.51
N ALA A 287 -11.64 -7.32 -7.01
CA ALA A 287 -13.09 -7.26 -7.08
C ALA A 287 -13.75 -8.37 -7.92
N MET A 288 -12.97 -9.11 -8.72
CA MET A 288 -13.42 -10.25 -9.52
C MET A 288 -12.83 -11.58 -9.03
N ALA A 289 -12.55 -11.67 -7.72
CA ALA A 289 -12.09 -12.89 -7.06
C ALA A 289 -13.12 -14.02 -7.23
N GLY A 290 -12.81 -14.99 -8.09
CA GLY A 290 -13.63 -16.17 -8.39
C GLY A 290 -13.94 -16.33 -9.88
N PHE A 291 -13.70 -15.30 -10.70
CA PHE A 291 -13.71 -15.45 -12.16
C PHE A 291 -12.49 -16.25 -12.62
N GLU A 292 -12.74 -17.31 -13.39
CA GLU A 292 -11.75 -18.06 -14.14
C GLU A 292 -11.95 -17.80 -15.63
N GLY A 293 -10.85 -17.70 -16.36
CA GLY A 293 -10.87 -17.33 -17.77
C GLY A 293 -9.51 -17.49 -18.41
N SER A 294 -9.38 -17.04 -19.64
CA SER A 294 -8.16 -17.02 -20.41
C SER A 294 -8.06 -15.78 -21.26
N ALA A 295 -6.83 -15.39 -21.55
CA ALA A 295 -6.52 -14.33 -22.47
C ALA A 295 -5.42 -14.80 -23.42
N THR A 296 -5.57 -14.52 -24.71
CA THR A 296 -4.55 -14.82 -25.73
C THR A 296 -3.97 -13.52 -26.23
N LEU A 297 -2.66 -13.33 -26.05
CA LEU A 297 -1.91 -12.27 -26.69
C LEU A 297 -1.52 -12.72 -28.10
N ARG A 298 -1.97 -11.98 -29.12
CA ARG A 298 -1.36 -12.04 -30.45
C ARG A 298 -0.55 -10.78 -30.68
N VAL A 299 0.69 -10.96 -31.13
CA VAL A 299 1.57 -9.86 -31.54
C VAL A 299 1.80 -9.96 -33.05
N ARG A 300 1.56 -8.88 -33.79
CA ARG A 300 1.74 -8.83 -35.25
C ARG A 300 2.69 -7.71 -35.67
N GLY A 301 3.50 -7.99 -36.68
CA GLY A 301 4.14 -6.99 -37.54
C GLY A 301 3.26 -6.72 -38.78
N VAL A 302 3.67 -5.83 -39.68
CA VAL A 302 2.87 -5.47 -40.88
C VAL A 302 2.62 -6.71 -41.76
N GLY A 303 1.41 -7.28 -41.61
CA GLY A 303 0.92 -8.42 -42.39
C GLY A 303 1.36 -9.81 -41.91
N ARG A 304 2.08 -9.92 -40.78
CA ARG A 304 2.58 -11.20 -40.25
C ARG A 304 2.37 -11.32 -38.73
N GLU A 305 1.90 -12.48 -38.28
CA GLU A 305 1.89 -12.84 -36.86
C GLU A 305 3.30 -13.20 -36.38
N LEU A 306 3.75 -12.53 -35.30
CA LEU A 306 5.02 -12.78 -34.65
C LEU A 306 4.88 -13.84 -33.55
N THR A 307 3.80 -13.78 -32.77
CA THR A 307 3.46 -14.80 -31.76
C THR A 307 1.98 -14.79 -31.42
N ALA A 308 1.47 -15.93 -30.97
CA ALA A 308 0.19 -16.07 -30.28
C ALA A 308 0.39 -16.94 -29.02
N ARG A 309 0.06 -16.42 -27.84
CA ARG A 309 0.21 -17.13 -26.55
C ARG A 309 -1.04 -16.99 -25.72
N THR A 310 -1.51 -18.09 -25.15
CA THR A 310 -2.70 -18.13 -24.28
C THR A 310 -2.28 -18.27 -22.82
N PHE A 311 -2.90 -17.46 -21.97
CA PHE A 311 -2.66 -17.36 -20.54
C PHE A 311 -3.97 -17.65 -19.82
N ALA A 312 -3.93 -18.48 -18.79
CA ALA A 312 -5.08 -18.69 -17.92
C ALA A 312 -5.11 -17.64 -16.81
N SER A 313 -6.27 -17.06 -16.54
CA SER A 313 -6.53 -16.36 -15.28
C SER A 313 -7.12 -17.38 -14.30
N SER A 314 -6.25 -18.09 -13.58
CA SER A 314 -6.65 -18.91 -12.45
C SER A 314 -6.10 -18.27 -11.17
N GLY A 315 -6.94 -18.22 -10.12
CA GLY A 315 -6.47 -17.71 -8.84
C GLY A 315 -6.24 -16.19 -8.75
N ASN A 316 -5.93 -15.65 -7.57
CA ASN A 316 -5.74 -14.19 -7.38
C ASN A 316 -4.46 -13.65 -8.04
N ALA A 317 -4.26 -12.34 -8.07
CA ALA A 317 -3.09 -11.71 -8.68
C ALA A 317 -1.76 -12.30 -8.16
N ALA A 318 -1.71 -12.66 -6.87
CA ALA A 318 -0.56 -13.32 -6.27
C ALA A 318 -0.30 -14.74 -6.83
N GLN A 319 -1.32 -15.45 -7.33
CA GLN A 319 -1.22 -16.78 -7.95
C GLN A 319 -0.83 -16.75 -9.43
N GLY A 320 -1.06 -15.64 -10.14
CA GLY A 320 -0.62 -15.43 -11.52
C GLY A 320 0.91 -15.52 -11.68
N ARG A 321 1.38 -15.53 -12.93
CA ARG A 321 2.81 -15.46 -13.28
C ARG A 321 3.02 -14.61 -14.51
N TRP A 322 4.10 -13.84 -14.50
CA TRP A 322 4.66 -13.27 -15.71
C TRP A 322 5.28 -14.38 -16.55
N GLN A 323 4.84 -14.49 -17.80
CA GLN A 323 5.49 -15.34 -18.77
C GLN A 323 6.28 -14.45 -19.71
N GLU A 324 7.60 -14.54 -19.59
CA GLU A 324 8.51 -13.78 -20.44
C GLU A 324 8.43 -14.22 -21.89
N PHE A 325 8.52 -13.25 -22.78
CA PHE A 325 8.68 -13.48 -24.19
C PHE A 325 9.59 -12.43 -24.83
N GLU A 326 10.26 -12.88 -25.88
CA GLU A 326 11.15 -12.07 -26.67
C GLU A 326 10.81 -12.26 -28.15
N LEU A 327 10.74 -11.16 -28.90
CA LEU A 327 10.37 -11.15 -30.31
C LEU A 327 11.29 -10.24 -31.09
N GLU A 328 11.87 -10.74 -32.18
CA GLU A 328 12.60 -9.90 -33.12
C GLU A 328 11.64 -8.92 -33.82
N LEU A 329 12.08 -7.66 -33.94
CA LEU A 329 11.33 -6.58 -34.57
C LEU A 329 11.92 -6.30 -35.95
N ASP A 330 11.06 -6.21 -36.96
CA ASP A 330 11.42 -5.93 -38.35
C ASP A 330 11.24 -4.44 -38.73
N GLY A 331 11.11 -3.56 -37.73
CA GLY A 331 10.86 -2.13 -37.91
C GLY A 331 9.43 -1.78 -38.36
N SER A 332 8.55 -2.77 -38.50
CA SER A 332 7.15 -2.56 -38.87
C SER A 332 6.27 -2.20 -37.66
N ALA A 333 5.06 -1.68 -37.90
CA ALA A 333 4.13 -1.37 -36.81
C ALA A 333 3.75 -2.63 -36.00
N LEU A 334 3.73 -2.50 -34.68
CA LEU A 334 3.42 -3.58 -33.74
C LEU A 334 1.93 -3.55 -33.37
N GLU A 335 1.23 -4.67 -33.44
CA GLU A 335 -0.16 -4.79 -32.99
C GLU A 335 -0.28 -5.84 -31.88
N PHE A 336 -0.87 -5.46 -30.74
CA PHE A 336 -1.30 -6.38 -29.69
C PHE A 336 -2.80 -6.61 -29.81
N GLU A 337 -3.20 -7.87 -29.89
CA GLU A 337 -4.60 -8.29 -29.86
C GLU A 337 -4.82 -9.21 -28.67
N ALA A 338 -5.82 -8.91 -27.85
CA ALA A 338 -6.29 -9.78 -26.77
C ALA A 338 -7.58 -10.48 -27.19
N SER A 339 -7.65 -11.81 -27.02
CA SER A 339 -8.89 -12.58 -27.19
C SER A 339 -9.11 -13.54 -26.03
N GLY A 340 -10.36 -13.89 -25.74
CA GLY A 340 -10.73 -14.70 -24.58
C GLY A 340 -11.79 -13.98 -23.75
N ASP A 341 -11.79 -14.21 -22.45
CA ASP A 341 -12.78 -13.71 -21.49
C ASP A 341 -12.13 -12.98 -20.30
N ALA A 342 -10.80 -13.02 -20.16
CA ALA A 342 -10.03 -12.26 -19.18
C ALA A 342 -9.21 -11.11 -19.83
N PRO A 343 -8.98 -9.99 -19.11
CA PRO A 343 -8.00 -8.99 -19.50
C PRO A 343 -6.60 -9.59 -19.55
N LEU A 344 -5.77 -8.99 -20.39
CA LEU A 344 -4.39 -9.35 -20.57
C LEU A 344 -3.50 -8.19 -20.18
N LEU A 345 -2.42 -8.48 -19.46
CA LEU A 345 -1.32 -7.56 -19.23
C LEU A 345 -0.18 -7.86 -20.17
N VAL A 346 0.42 -6.79 -20.69
CA VAL A 346 1.77 -6.81 -21.24
C VAL A 346 2.63 -5.92 -20.35
N GLY A 347 3.41 -6.57 -19.47
CA GLY A 347 4.23 -5.96 -18.44
C GLY A 347 5.62 -5.60 -18.96
N ALA A 348 6.03 -4.37 -18.70
CA ALA A 348 7.31 -3.77 -19.11
C ALA A 348 7.71 -4.10 -20.55
N PRO A 349 6.90 -3.75 -21.58
CA PRO A 349 7.30 -3.95 -22.96
C PRO A 349 8.44 -3.00 -23.33
N LEU A 350 9.60 -3.57 -23.62
CA LEU A 350 10.84 -2.86 -23.88
C LEU A 350 11.42 -3.29 -25.22
N VAL A 351 11.87 -2.32 -26.01
CA VAL A 351 12.65 -2.59 -27.21
C VAL A 351 14.12 -2.57 -26.84
N ARG A 352 14.76 -3.73 -26.93
CA ARG A 352 16.19 -3.94 -26.73
C ARG A 352 16.89 -4.02 -28.08
N THR A 353 18.17 -3.68 -28.09
CA THR A 353 19.03 -3.81 -29.26
C THR A 353 20.31 -4.49 -28.81
N ASP A 354 21.00 -5.18 -29.70
CA ASP A 354 22.30 -5.83 -29.44
C ASP A 354 23.45 -4.83 -29.26
N ALA A 355 23.12 -3.60 -28.84
CA ALA A 355 24.11 -2.58 -28.57
C ALA A 355 25.10 -3.13 -27.53
N PRO A 356 26.41 -3.15 -27.83
CA PRO A 356 27.41 -3.59 -26.88
C PRO A 356 27.27 -2.78 -25.61
N ARG A 357 27.58 -3.41 -24.46
CA ARG A 357 27.51 -2.81 -23.12
C ARG A 357 27.90 -1.33 -23.20
N SER A 358 26.89 -0.45 -23.11
CA SER A 358 27.15 0.97 -23.23
C SER A 358 28.14 1.35 -22.14
N SER A 359 29.25 1.99 -22.52
CA SER A 359 30.29 2.43 -21.58
C SER A 359 29.63 3.14 -20.39
N GLY A 360 29.92 2.70 -19.17
CA GLY A 360 29.28 3.21 -17.95
C GLY A 360 29.14 2.14 -16.87
N ALA A 361 28.86 2.59 -15.64
CA ALA A 361 28.70 1.73 -14.47
C ALA A 361 27.26 1.25 -14.30
N ASN A 362 27.08 0.06 -13.72
CA ASN A 362 25.82 -0.36 -13.14
C ASN A 362 25.55 0.41 -11.84
N VAL A 363 24.34 0.29 -11.29
CA VAL A 363 23.97 0.88 -10.01
C VAL A 363 23.34 -0.16 -9.10
N LEU A 364 23.86 -0.29 -7.88
CA LEU A 364 23.26 -1.02 -6.78
C LEU A 364 23.00 -0.05 -5.63
N LEU A 365 21.72 0.23 -5.35
CA LEU A 365 21.29 1.04 -4.22
C LEU A 365 20.71 0.14 -3.14
N ILE A 366 21.33 0.14 -1.97
CA ILE A 366 20.94 -0.68 -0.81
C ILE A 366 20.43 0.26 0.28
N SER A 367 19.18 0.06 0.69
CA SER A 367 18.53 0.70 1.84
C SER A 367 18.29 -0.34 2.93
N ILE A 368 18.89 -0.16 4.11
CA ILE A 368 18.67 -1.03 5.27
C ILE A 368 17.76 -0.26 6.24
N ASP A 369 16.51 -0.70 6.38
CA ASP A 369 15.50 0.02 7.18
C ASP A 369 15.97 0.19 8.64
N THR A 370 15.82 1.41 9.17
CA THR A 370 16.20 1.81 10.55
C THR A 370 17.67 1.69 10.93
N LEU A 371 18.58 1.55 9.97
CA LEU A 371 20.01 1.45 10.27
C LEU A 371 20.59 2.78 10.77
N ARG A 372 21.07 2.79 12.02
CA ARG A 372 21.76 3.92 12.63
C ARG A 372 23.24 3.92 12.26
N ALA A 373 23.78 5.10 11.96
CA ALA A 373 25.21 5.24 11.67
C ALA A 373 26.09 4.78 12.82
N ASP A 374 25.72 5.10 14.06
CA ASP A 374 26.50 4.80 15.27
C ASP A 374 26.54 3.31 15.66
N HIS A 375 25.85 2.44 14.93
CA HIS A 375 25.92 0.97 15.04
C HIS A 375 26.76 0.30 13.94
N VAL A 376 27.36 1.08 13.05
CA VAL A 376 28.22 0.61 11.96
C VAL A 376 29.70 0.77 12.34
N GLY A 377 30.50 -0.27 12.17
CA GLY A 377 31.92 -0.29 12.57
C GLY A 377 32.75 0.83 11.93
N ALA A 378 32.52 1.13 10.64
CA ALA A 378 33.16 2.22 9.91
C ALA A 378 32.89 3.63 10.51
N TYR A 379 31.83 3.77 11.31
CA TYR A 379 31.47 5.00 12.04
C TYR A 379 31.98 5.00 13.49
N GLY A 380 32.71 3.96 13.90
CA GLY A 380 33.32 3.85 15.23
C GLY A 380 32.59 2.91 16.18
N TYR A 381 31.59 2.16 15.72
CA TYR A 381 30.93 1.16 16.56
C TYR A 381 31.89 0.04 16.93
N THR A 382 31.90 -0.35 18.21
CA THR A 382 32.93 -1.25 18.75
C THR A 382 32.62 -2.73 18.55
N ARG A 383 31.34 -3.08 18.33
CA ARG A 383 30.91 -4.46 18.10
C ARG A 383 31.10 -4.81 16.63
N ALA A 384 31.51 -6.04 16.35
CA ALA A 384 31.68 -6.54 14.99
C ALA A 384 30.33 -6.93 14.35
N THR A 385 29.50 -5.92 14.07
CA THR A 385 28.19 -6.06 13.42
C THR A 385 28.27 -5.93 11.91
N THR A 386 29.21 -5.15 11.36
CA THR A 386 29.20 -4.78 9.93
C THR A 386 30.53 -4.99 9.17
N PRO A 387 31.19 -6.15 9.25
CA PRO A 387 32.48 -6.36 8.58
C PRO A 387 32.46 -6.12 7.06
N GLU A 388 31.37 -6.44 6.35
CA GLU A 388 31.24 -6.24 4.91
C GLU A 388 31.04 -4.76 4.57
N LEU A 389 30.18 -4.04 5.30
CA LEU A 389 30.04 -2.59 5.12
C LEU A 389 31.34 -1.85 5.47
N ASP A 390 32.06 -2.29 6.50
CA ASP A 390 33.35 -1.72 6.87
C ASP A 390 34.39 -1.92 5.75
N ALA A 391 34.37 -3.08 5.10
CA ALA A 391 35.21 -3.36 3.94
C ALA A 391 34.84 -2.48 2.74
N LEU A 392 33.54 -2.30 2.48
CA LEU A 392 33.03 -1.42 1.43
C LEU A 392 33.45 0.04 1.68
N ALA A 393 33.32 0.53 2.90
CA ALA A 393 33.73 1.87 3.30
C ALA A 393 35.24 2.08 3.11
N ARG A 394 36.08 1.09 3.45
CA ARG A 394 37.55 1.19 3.25
C ARG A 394 37.96 1.31 1.78
N ARG A 395 37.22 0.69 0.86
CA ARG A 395 37.49 0.74 -0.58
C ARG A 395 36.73 1.86 -1.31
N GLY A 396 35.98 2.68 -0.59
CA GLY A 396 35.09 3.68 -1.15
C GLY A 396 35.02 4.93 -0.30
N LEU A 397 33.96 5.68 -0.52
CA LEU A 397 33.68 6.93 0.13
C LEU A 397 32.71 6.73 1.30
N LEU A 398 33.09 7.19 2.49
CA LEU A 398 32.25 7.22 3.69
C LEU A 398 31.83 8.65 3.96
N CYS A 399 30.52 8.93 4.03
CA CYS A 399 30.04 10.21 4.55
C CYS A 399 29.99 10.13 6.08
N ARG A 400 30.87 10.86 6.77
CA ARG A 400 30.96 10.84 8.24
C ARG A 400 29.69 11.36 8.91
N ASP A 401 29.05 12.35 8.29
CA ASP A 401 27.81 12.95 8.76
C ASP A 401 26.78 12.94 7.62
N ALA A 402 25.74 12.12 7.76
CA ALA A 402 24.64 12.04 6.80
C ALA A 402 23.30 12.01 7.55
N SER A 403 22.30 12.74 7.03
CA SER A 403 21.01 12.92 7.68
C SER A 403 19.83 12.61 6.73
N THR A 404 18.85 11.86 7.21
CA THR A 404 17.58 11.69 6.48
C THR A 404 16.67 12.91 6.59
N GLN A 405 15.79 13.08 5.62
CA GLN A 405 14.79 14.15 5.56
C GLN A 405 13.49 13.75 6.25
N ALA A 406 13.30 12.47 6.58
CA ALA A 406 12.15 12.01 7.33
C ALA A 406 12.50 10.82 8.24
N PRO A 407 12.01 10.77 9.49
CA PRO A 407 12.27 9.70 10.44
C PRO A 407 11.33 8.49 10.20
N TYR A 408 10.86 8.31 8.97
CA TYR A 408 9.75 7.40 8.64
C TYR A 408 9.91 6.84 7.22
N THR A 409 9.71 5.53 7.07
CA THR A 409 10.09 4.76 5.88
C THR A 409 9.52 5.31 4.58
N LEU A 410 8.22 5.60 4.53
CA LEU A 410 7.55 6.04 3.30
C LEU A 410 8.12 7.37 2.73
N PRO A 411 8.09 8.50 3.45
CA PRO A 411 8.66 9.76 2.98
C PRO A 411 10.17 9.68 2.75
N ALA A 412 10.91 8.93 3.58
CA ALA A 412 12.35 8.78 3.41
C ALA A 412 12.70 8.07 2.09
N HIS A 413 11.97 7.02 1.71
CA HIS A 413 12.17 6.34 0.43
C HIS A 413 11.72 7.18 -0.77
N ALA A 414 10.62 7.93 -0.64
CA ALA A 414 10.24 8.91 -1.66
C ALA A 414 11.33 9.96 -1.85
N THR A 415 11.95 10.45 -0.77
CA THR A 415 13.12 11.35 -0.82
C THR A 415 14.33 10.69 -1.46
N LEU A 416 14.69 9.47 -1.06
CA LEU A 416 15.83 8.73 -1.58
C LEU A 416 15.74 8.55 -3.11
N LEU A 417 14.57 8.18 -3.62
CA LEU A 417 14.36 7.91 -5.04
C LEU A 417 14.14 9.16 -5.87
N SER A 418 13.64 10.27 -5.30
CA SER A 418 13.35 11.50 -6.05
C SER A 418 14.37 12.61 -5.86
N GLY A 419 15.21 12.57 -4.82
CA GLY A 419 16.06 13.69 -4.41
C GLY A 419 15.30 14.93 -3.91
N GLN A 420 13.99 14.82 -3.69
CA GLN A 420 13.12 15.89 -3.19
C GLN A 420 12.81 15.70 -1.71
N PHE A 421 12.51 16.79 -0.99
CA PHE A 421 12.09 16.75 0.41
C PHE A 421 10.61 16.39 0.55
N PRO A 422 10.17 15.90 1.73
CA PRO A 422 8.79 15.46 1.94
C PRO A 422 7.71 16.50 1.61
N SER A 423 7.91 17.76 1.97
CA SER A 423 7.01 18.88 1.66
C SER A 423 6.89 19.15 0.16
N VAL A 424 7.90 18.77 -0.63
CA VAL A 424 7.95 18.99 -2.08
C VAL A 424 7.31 17.81 -2.82
N HIS A 425 7.77 16.58 -2.58
CA HIS A 425 7.17 15.40 -3.22
C HIS A 425 5.75 15.12 -2.69
N GLY A 426 5.46 15.49 -1.44
CA GLY A 426 4.14 15.45 -0.79
C GLY A 426 3.70 14.09 -0.25
N VAL A 427 4.48 13.04 -0.47
CA VAL A 427 4.36 11.73 0.20
C VAL A 427 4.76 11.81 1.67
N VAL A 428 3.89 12.38 2.52
CA VAL A 428 4.18 12.59 3.95
C VAL A 428 3.50 11.57 4.87
N THR A 429 2.37 11.00 4.44
CA THR A 429 1.58 10.03 5.19
C THR A 429 0.97 8.97 4.26
N ARG A 430 0.44 7.89 4.83
CA ARG A 430 -0.02 6.66 4.16
C ARG A 430 -1.18 6.87 3.18
N GLY A 431 -1.86 8.02 3.21
CA GLY A 431 -2.93 8.37 2.26
C GLY A 431 -2.43 9.12 1.02
N ARG A 432 -1.12 9.36 0.91
CA ARG A 432 -0.49 10.10 -0.18
C ARG A 432 0.38 9.15 -0.98
N THR A 433 0.37 9.32 -2.29
CA THR A 433 1.24 8.59 -3.20
C THR A 433 2.23 9.57 -3.80
N LEU A 434 3.42 9.07 -4.13
CA LEU A 434 4.29 9.76 -5.09
C LEU A 434 3.47 9.91 -6.37
N ALA A 435 3.70 10.98 -7.12
CA ALA A 435 3.02 11.20 -8.39
C ALA A 435 4.08 11.62 -9.41
N ALA A 436 4.11 10.96 -10.58
CA ALA A 436 5.05 11.29 -11.64
C ALA A 436 4.94 12.77 -12.08
N ALA A 437 3.74 13.36 -11.96
CA ALA A 437 3.52 14.78 -12.24
C ALA A 437 4.27 15.74 -11.30
N ARG A 438 4.78 15.27 -10.15
CA ARG A 438 5.49 16.08 -9.14
C ARG A 438 6.98 15.79 -9.07
N SER A 439 7.41 14.59 -9.46
CA SER A 439 8.78 14.15 -9.25
C SER A 439 9.19 13.12 -10.32
N THR A 440 10.28 13.39 -11.04
CA THR A 440 10.98 12.37 -11.82
C THR A 440 11.86 11.54 -10.89
N SER A 441 11.66 10.22 -10.88
CA SER A 441 12.45 9.34 -10.02
C SER A 441 13.81 8.99 -10.63
N LEU A 442 14.76 8.60 -9.77
CA LEU A 442 16.05 8.04 -10.19
C LEU A 442 15.83 6.82 -11.10
N ALA A 443 14.90 5.93 -10.73
CA ALA A 443 14.58 4.74 -11.52
C ALA A 443 14.06 5.12 -12.90
N GLU A 444 13.19 6.14 -12.97
CA GLU A 444 12.60 6.61 -14.22
C GLU A 444 13.68 7.17 -15.15
N THR A 445 14.57 8.02 -14.62
CA THR A 445 15.67 8.59 -15.40
C THR A 445 16.60 7.49 -15.95
N LEU A 446 16.95 6.51 -15.11
CA LEU A 446 17.82 5.40 -15.51
C LEU A 446 17.14 4.45 -16.50
N GLY A 447 15.86 4.13 -16.30
CA GLY A 447 15.07 3.33 -17.24
C GLY A 447 14.94 4.03 -18.60
N GLN A 448 14.68 5.35 -18.61
CA GLN A 448 14.70 6.17 -19.82
C GLN A 448 16.08 6.19 -20.49
N ALA A 449 17.16 6.07 -19.72
CA ALA A 449 18.52 5.91 -20.24
C ALA A 449 18.90 4.48 -20.66
N GLY A 450 17.96 3.53 -20.60
CA GLY A 450 18.14 2.15 -21.06
C GLY A 450 18.78 1.21 -20.05
N PHE A 451 18.75 1.54 -18.76
CA PHE A 451 19.10 0.59 -17.70
C PHE A 451 17.95 -0.40 -17.50
N ALA A 452 18.28 -1.68 -17.28
CA ALA A 452 17.34 -2.62 -16.69
C ALA A 452 17.10 -2.24 -15.23
N THR A 453 15.89 -1.78 -14.89
CA THR A 453 15.57 -1.28 -13.55
C THR A 453 14.77 -2.30 -12.74
N ARG A 454 15.27 -2.64 -11.55
CA ARG A 454 14.66 -3.66 -10.69
C ARG A 454 14.67 -3.27 -9.22
N ALA A 455 13.59 -3.57 -8.51
CA ALA A 455 13.50 -3.42 -7.06
C ALA A 455 13.17 -4.74 -6.36
N PHE A 456 13.79 -4.98 -5.20
CA PHE A 456 13.44 -6.01 -4.22
C PHE A 456 13.33 -5.35 -2.83
N THR A 457 12.15 -5.36 -2.20
CA THR A 457 11.90 -4.46 -1.05
C THR A 457 11.30 -5.09 0.20
N ALA A 458 10.58 -6.22 0.09
CA ALA A 458 9.72 -6.80 1.14
C ALA A 458 8.29 -6.21 1.30
N GLY A 459 7.90 -5.17 0.56
CA GLY A 459 6.58 -4.56 0.67
C GLY A 459 6.45 -3.53 1.80
N GLY A 460 5.33 -3.55 2.53
CA GLY A 460 5.09 -2.59 3.62
C GLY A 460 4.95 -1.15 3.09
N PHE A 461 5.76 -0.21 3.59
CA PHE A 461 5.80 1.17 3.08
C PHE A 461 6.58 1.35 1.78
N VAL A 462 7.42 0.38 1.42
CA VAL A 462 8.16 0.41 0.16
C VAL A 462 7.40 -0.43 -0.86
N ASN A 463 6.23 0.09 -1.23
CA ASN A 463 5.17 -0.61 -1.94
C ASN A 463 4.63 0.23 -3.13
N PRO A 464 4.31 -0.41 -4.28
CA PRO A 464 3.70 0.25 -5.44
C PRO A 464 2.44 1.07 -5.17
N VAL A 465 1.66 0.73 -4.13
CA VAL A 465 0.47 1.52 -3.75
C VAL A 465 0.81 2.97 -3.40
N PHE A 466 2.07 3.23 -3.01
CA PHE A 466 2.57 4.58 -2.72
C PHE A 466 3.30 5.24 -3.90
N GLY A 467 3.33 4.60 -5.09
CA GLY A 467 4.02 5.11 -6.27
C GLY A 467 5.55 4.98 -6.19
N LEU A 468 6.09 4.12 -5.33
CA LEU A 468 7.54 3.91 -5.23
C LEU A 468 8.10 2.99 -6.32
N ASP A 469 7.23 2.35 -7.10
CA ASP A 469 7.58 1.52 -8.25
C ASP A 469 7.77 2.32 -9.55
N TYR A 470 7.56 3.63 -9.52
CA TYR A 470 7.75 4.48 -10.70
C TYR A 470 9.18 4.41 -11.23
N GLY A 471 9.28 4.07 -12.52
CA GLY A 471 10.55 3.92 -13.23
C GLY A 471 11.16 2.53 -13.16
N PHE A 472 10.61 1.60 -12.36
CA PHE A 472 11.07 0.22 -12.30
C PHE A 472 10.39 -0.66 -13.37
N GLU A 473 11.17 -1.47 -14.10
CA GLU A 473 10.66 -2.49 -15.02
C GLU A 473 10.01 -3.65 -14.26
N GLY A 474 10.50 -3.92 -13.04
CA GLY A 474 9.85 -4.83 -12.11
C GLY A 474 10.14 -4.51 -10.65
N PHE A 475 9.14 -4.69 -9.81
CA PHE A 475 9.16 -4.34 -8.39
C PHE A 475 8.64 -5.52 -7.56
N ALA A 476 9.55 -6.25 -6.94
CA ALA A 476 9.25 -7.41 -6.12
C ALA A 476 9.10 -7.02 -4.64
N GLN A 477 7.98 -7.41 -4.04
CA GLN A 477 7.68 -7.17 -2.63
C GLN A 477 8.17 -8.32 -1.75
N ILE A 478 9.25 -8.97 -2.17
CA ILE A 478 9.89 -10.08 -1.44
C ILE A 478 11.27 -9.63 -0.98
N ASP A 479 11.56 -9.78 0.32
CA ASP A 479 12.87 -9.49 0.89
C ASP A 479 13.85 -10.61 0.54
N PRO A 480 14.87 -10.38 -0.30
CA PRO A 480 15.83 -11.43 -0.64
C PRO A 480 16.87 -11.62 0.48
N ILE A 481 17.04 -10.66 1.38
CA ILE A 481 17.97 -10.75 2.50
C ILE A 481 17.46 -11.77 3.51
N ARG A 482 16.15 -11.89 3.73
CA ARG A 482 15.56 -12.82 4.70
C ARG A 482 15.58 -14.28 4.24
N GLU A 483 15.77 -15.18 5.20
CA GLU A 483 15.84 -16.62 4.95
C GLU A 483 14.61 -17.39 5.43
N GLU A 484 14.57 -18.67 5.02
CA GLU A 484 13.55 -19.65 5.38
C GLU A 484 13.40 -19.78 6.90
N GLY A 485 12.16 -19.67 7.39
CA GLY A 485 11.87 -19.69 8.83
C GLY A 485 12.00 -18.34 9.55
N SER A 486 12.24 -17.22 8.86
CA SER A 486 12.08 -15.87 9.43
C SER A 486 10.61 -15.57 9.80
N HIS A 487 10.37 -14.57 10.66
CA HIS A 487 8.99 -14.15 10.98
C HIS A 487 8.25 -13.68 9.73
N TYR A 488 8.95 -12.96 8.86
CA TYR A 488 8.47 -12.49 7.57
C TYR A 488 7.93 -13.62 6.68
N LEU A 489 8.69 -14.69 6.46
CA LEU A 489 8.22 -15.78 5.60
C LEU A 489 7.09 -16.59 6.22
N ARG A 490 7.03 -16.69 7.55
CA ARG A 490 5.84 -17.23 8.23
C ARG A 490 4.62 -16.35 8.01
N SER A 491 4.76 -15.03 8.07
CA SER A 491 3.66 -14.10 7.72
C SER A 491 3.20 -14.31 6.28
N LEU A 492 4.14 -14.31 5.33
CA LEU A 492 3.84 -14.52 3.91
C LEU A 492 3.05 -15.82 3.71
N ALA A 493 3.47 -16.92 4.35
CA ALA A 493 2.78 -18.20 4.30
C ALA A 493 1.38 -18.18 4.98
N ARG A 494 1.18 -17.39 6.04
CA ARG A 494 -0.14 -17.19 6.64
C ARG A 494 -1.08 -16.41 5.72
N ARG A 495 -0.59 -15.34 5.09
CA ARG A 495 -1.38 -14.46 4.21
C ARG A 495 -1.74 -15.10 2.88
N HIS A 496 -0.82 -15.86 2.30
CA HIS A 496 -0.96 -16.37 0.92
C HIS A 496 -1.05 -17.91 0.82
N GLY A 497 -0.84 -18.64 1.92
CA GLY A 497 -0.69 -20.08 1.92
C GLY A 497 0.76 -20.52 1.69
N PRO A 498 1.18 -21.69 2.23
CA PRO A 498 2.57 -22.12 2.23
C PRO A 498 3.14 -22.39 0.83
N GLU A 499 2.34 -22.97 -0.06
CA GLU A 499 2.76 -23.30 -1.44
C GLU A 499 3.05 -22.03 -2.26
N LEU A 500 2.16 -21.05 -2.18
CA LEU A 500 2.32 -19.78 -2.86
C LEU A 500 3.49 -18.99 -2.25
N ALA A 501 3.61 -18.94 -0.92
CA ALA A 501 4.73 -18.27 -0.27
C ALA A 501 6.08 -18.88 -0.67
N ALA A 502 6.22 -20.21 -0.67
CA ALA A 502 7.42 -20.90 -1.11
C ALA A 502 7.80 -20.54 -2.56
N ARG A 503 6.80 -20.48 -3.45
CA ARG A 503 6.99 -20.06 -4.83
C ARG A 503 7.45 -18.62 -4.95
N LEU A 504 6.83 -17.67 -4.22
CA LEU A 504 7.24 -16.27 -4.23
C LEU A 504 8.68 -16.09 -3.74
N VAL A 505 9.09 -16.86 -2.73
CA VAL A 505 10.47 -16.87 -2.21
C VAL A 505 11.44 -17.48 -3.22
N GLU A 506 11.05 -18.54 -3.90
CA GLU A 506 11.87 -19.13 -4.97
C GLU A 506 12.07 -18.13 -6.11
N GLU A 507 10.99 -17.48 -6.56
CA GLU A 507 10.97 -16.56 -7.71
C GLU A 507 11.66 -15.23 -7.41
N HIS A 508 11.44 -14.65 -6.22
CA HIS A 508 11.84 -13.28 -5.88
C HIS A 508 12.69 -13.15 -4.61
N GLY A 509 12.99 -14.25 -3.91
CA GLY A 509 13.97 -14.26 -2.83
C GLY A 509 15.40 -14.20 -3.37
N PHE A 510 16.39 -14.54 -2.54
CA PHE A 510 17.80 -14.40 -2.92
C PHE A 510 18.19 -15.17 -4.20
N ALA A 511 17.64 -16.38 -4.38
CA ALA A 511 17.89 -17.14 -5.61
C ALA A 511 17.29 -16.46 -6.85
N GLY A 512 16.14 -15.79 -6.69
CA GLY A 512 15.54 -14.94 -7.72
C GLY A 512 16.42 -13.75 -8.09
N LEU A 513 16.96 -13.08 -7.07
CA LEU A 513 17.92 -11.99 -7.25
C LEU A 513 19.19 -12.45 -7.98
N GLU A 514 19.77 -13.59 -7.61
CA GLU A 514 20.95 -14.18 -8.27
C GLU A 514 20.65 -14.48 -9.75
N ARG A 515 19.50 -15.11 -10.04
CA ARG A 515 19.08 -15.38 -11.44
C ARG A 515 18.89 -14.10 -12.24
N TRP A 516 18.31 -13.06 -11.65
CA TRP A 516 18.10 -11.78 -12.32
C TRP A 516 19.45 -11.12 -12.64
N LEU A 517 20.37 -11.04 -11.69
CA LEU A 517 21.73 -10.52 -11.96
C LEU A 517 22.45 -11.31 -13.05
N GLY A 518 22.32 -12.65 -13.04
CA GLY A 518 22.89 -13.50 -14.08
C GLY A 518 22.30 -13.26 -15.47
N ALA A 519 20.99 -12.98 -15.56
CA ALA A 519 20.33 -12.66 -16.83
C ALA A 519 20.69 -11.28 -17.38
N HIS A 520 20.97 -10.32 -16.50
CA HIS A 520 21.26 -8.93 -16.87
C HIS A 520 22.75 -8.55 -16.77
N ARG A 521 23.66 -9.52 -16.62
CA ARG A 521 25.11 -9.29 -16.44
C ARG A 521 25.79 -8.55 -17.60
N ASP A 522 25.24 -8.69 -18.81
CA ASP A 522 25.77 -8.07 -20.03
C ASP A 522 25.05 -6.74 -20.37
N GLU A 523 24.12 -6.30 -19.51
CA GLU A 523 23.37 -5.04 -19.62
C GLU A 523 23.83 -4.03 -18.57
N ARG A 524 23.44 -2.76 -18.75
CA ARG A 524 23.47 -1.82 -17.63
C ARG A 524 22.23 -2.01 -16.78
N PHE A 525 22.40 -2.11 -15.47
CA PHE A 525 21.28 -2.28 -14.56
C PHE A 525 21.26 -1.28 -13.42
N PHE A 526 20.06 -0.99 -12.94
CA PHE A 526 19.81 -0.32 -11.67
C PHE A 526 19.03 -1.29 -10.77
N LEU A 527 19.69 -1.75 -9.72
CA LEU A 527 19.10 -2.64 -8.72
C LEU A 527 18.89 -1.86 -7.42
N PHE A 528 17.64 -1.72 -7.02
CA PHE A 528 17.27 -1.21 -5.70
C PHE A 528 16.94 -2.37 -4.77
N LEU A 529 17.63 -2.43 -3.64
CA LEU A 529 17.45 -3.44 -2.62
C LEU A 529 17.08 -2.77 -1.30
N HIS A 530 15.94 -3.15 -0.74
CA HIS A 530 15.49 -2.71 0.56
C HIS A 530 15.15 -3.91 1.46
N THR A 531 15.48 -3.79 2.75
CA THR A 531 15.22 -4.84 3.74
C THR A 531 14.82 -4.28 5.10
N TYR A 532 13.79 -4.88 5.70
CA TYR A 532 13.31 -4.58 7.08
C TYR A 532 13.97 -5.45 8.16
N THR A 533 15.01 -6.21 7.81
CA THR A 533 15.64 -7.16 8.73
C THR A 533 16.06 -6.53 10.05
N VAL A 534 16.69 -5.35 9.96
CA VAL A 534 17.13 -4.55 11.10
C VAL A 534 15.93 -3.94 11.84
N HIS A 535 14.96 -3.36 11.13
CA HIS A 535 13.69 -2.88 11.69
C HIS A 535 12.94 -3.89 12.56
N ASP A 536 12.82 -5.15 12.12
CA ASP A 536 12.07 -6.18 12.87
C ASP A 536 12.86 -6.80 14.03
N TYR A 537 14.14 -6.43 14.17
CA TYR A 537 15.13 -7.12 15.00
C TYR A 537 15.10 -8.65 14.74
N ASP A 538 14.96 -9.03 13.47
CA ASP A 538 14.70 -10.42 13.05
C ASP A 538 15.96 -11.06 12.48
N ALA A 539 16.73 -11.70 13.36
CA ALA A 539 17.90 -12.49 13.00
C ALA A 539 17.63 -13.99 13.21
N PRO A 540 18.22 -14.88 12.39
CA PRO A 540 18.20 -16.32 12.67
C PRO A 540 18.89 -16.65 14.01
N GLU A 541 18.47 -17.74 14.65
CA GLU A 541 18.96 -18.16 15.98
C GLU A 541 20.49 -18.22 16.07
N ARG A 542 21.17 -18.65 15.00
CA ARG A 542 22.64 -18.72 14.96
C ARG A 542 23.33 -17.35 15.09
N PHE A 543 22.67 -16.27 14.69
CA PHE A 543 23.16 -14.90 14.88
C PHE A 543 22.78 -14.38 16.27
N LEU A 544 21.58 -14.73 16.76
CA LEU A 544 21.12 -14.42 18.13
C LEU A 544 21.93 -15.14 19.21
N ALA A 545 22.61 -16.24 18.89
CA ALA A 545 23.43 -17.02 19.82
C ALA A 545 24.95 -16.79 19.66
N CYS A 546 25.37 -15.80 18.85
CA CYS A 546 26.77 -15.64 18.46
C CYS A 546 27.54 -14.69 19.38
N GLY A 547 28.48 -15.23 20.16
CA GLY A 547 29.47 -14.44 20.90
C GLY A 547 28.83 -13.45 21.88
N GLU A 548 29.24 -12.18 21.80
CA GLU A 548 28.70 -11.08 22.63
C GLU A 548 27.25 -10.72 22.29
N LEU A 549 26.67 -11.27 21.22
CA LEU A 549 25.28 -11.02 20.78
C LEU A 549 24.29 -12.08 21.30
N ALA A 550 24.76 -13.03 22.13
CA ALA A 550 23.94 -14.12 22.68
C ALA A 550 22.79 -13.60 23.57
N CYS A 551 21.56 -13.56 23.06
CA CYS A 551 20.39 -13.10 23.81
C CYS A 551 19.06 -13.76 23.38
N PRO A 552 18.28 -14.35 24.31
CA PRO A 552 16.99 -14.97 24.00
C PRO A 552 15.89 -13.93 23.76
N ARG A 553 15.21 -13.97 22.61
CA ARG A 553 14.14 -13.01 22.26
C ARG A 553 13.08 -12.93 23.38
N PRO A 554 12.72 -11.73 23.86
CA PRO A 554 11.82 -11.61 24.99
C PRO A 554 10.37 -11.85 24.54
N PRO A 555 9.49 -12.41 25.39
CA PRO A 555 8.10 -12.70 25.05
C PRO A 555 7.20 -11.46 25.18
N VAL A 556 7.72 -10.27 24.84
CA VAL A 556 6.98 -9.00 24.92
C VAL A 556 7.03 -8.26 23.58
N PRO A 557 5.99 -7.48 23.22
CA PRO A 557 6.03 -6.64 22.03
C PRO A 557 7.16 -5.61 22.14
N LEU A 558 8.07 -5.59 21.15
CA LEU A 558 9.18 -4.63 21.06
C LEU A 558 8.71 -3.31 20.43
N ARG A 559 7.74 -2.67 21.09
CA ARG A 559 7.17 -1.41 20.65
C ARG A 559 6.67 -0.60 21.83
N THR A 560 6.78 0.71 21.72
CA THR A 560 6.18 1.63 22.69
C THR A 560 5.27 2.61 21.96
N ARG A 561 4.01 2.67 22.40
CA ARG A 561 2.99 3.62 21.93
C ARG A 561 2.67 4.65 22.99
N THR A 562 3.05 4.43 24.24
CA THR A 562 2.80 5.33 25.36
C THR A 562 4.04 5.44 26.26
N ALA A 563 4.13 6.54 27.00
CA ALA A 563 5.18 6.72 28.00
C ALA A 563 5.15 5.63 29.09
N ALA A 564 3.97 5.10 29.43
CA ALA A 564 3.81 4.03 30.39
C ALA A 564 4.39 2.69 29.90
N GLU A 565 4.21 2.36 28.62
CA GLU A 565 4.84 1.19 28.00
C GLU A 565 6.35 1.34 27.97
N ALA A 566 6.88 2.53 27.62
CA ALA A 566 8.32 2.78 27.63
C ALA A 566 8.96 2.69 29.03
N ALA A 567 8.24 3.16 30.06
CA ALA A 567 8.66 3.05 31.45
C ALA A 567 8.70 1.61 31.97
N ALA A 568 8.00 0.67 31.32
CA ALA A 568 8.00 -0.74 31.70
C ALA A 568 9.28 -1.50 31.31
N PHE A 569 10.10 -0.95 30.40
CA PHE A 569 11.37 -1.58 29.99
C PHE A 569 12.48 -1.27 31.00
N THR A 570 12.94 -2.31 31.71
CA THR A 570 14.11 -2.21 32.61
C THR A 570 15.39 -1.96 31.81
N PRO A 571 16.47 -1.45 32.44
CA PRO A 571 17.75 -1.26 31.76
C PRO A 571 18.26 -2.53 31.04
N GLU A 572 18.06 -3.71 31.63
CA GLU A 572 18.45 -4.99 31.04
C GLU A 572 17.61 -5.31 29.80
N MET A 573 16.30 -5.04 29.83
CA MET A 573 15.42 -5.21 28.67
C MET A 573 15.80 -4.24 27.55
N ARG A 574 16.17 -3.00 27.87
CA ARG A 574 16.61 -2.02 26.87
C ARG A 574 17.92 -2.45 26.22
N ALA A 575 18.90 -2.88 27.02
CA ALA A 575 20.15 -3.45 26.50
C ALA A 575 19.87 -4.68 25.61
N HIS A 576 18.89 -5.51 25.97
CA HIS A 576 18.48 -6.65 25.17
C HIS A 576 17.99 -6.26 23.78
N VAL A 577 17.20 -5.19 23.65
CA VAL A 577 16.73 -4.70 22.34
C VAL A 577 17.90 -4.38 21.41
N VAL A 578 18.90 -3.66 21.92
CA VAL A 578 20.14 -3.33 21.19
C VAL A 578 20.86 -4.59 20.70
N HIS A 579 20.90 -5.67 21.51
CA HIS A 579 21.49 -6.95 21.09
C HIS A 579 20.75 -7.60 19.92
N LEU A 580 19.41 -7.56 19.93
CA LEU A 580 18.60 -8.11 18.84
C LEU A 580 18.80 -7.31 17.55
N TYR A 581 18.84 -5.99 17.67
CA TYR A 581 19.15 -5.07 16.57
C TYR A 581 20.51 -5.37 15.94
N ASP A 582 21.56 -5.47 16.76
CA ASP A 582 22.92 -5.75 16.29
C ASP A 582 23.06 -7.14 15.67
N ALA A 583 22.35 -8.14 16.19
CA ALA A 583 22.31 -9.48 15.61
C ALA A 583 21.62 -9.49 14.24
N ALA A 584 20.54 -8.72 14.09
CA ALA A 584 19.87 -8.53 12.80
C ALA A 584 20.77 -7.79 11.82
N LEU A 585 21.47 -6.74 12.24
CA LEU A 585 22.45 -6.03 11.43
C LEU A 585 23.59 -6.95 10.97
N ARG A 586 24.13 -7.77 11.87
CA ARG A 586 25.17 -8.76 11.52
C ARG A 586 24.69 -9.81 10.54
N TYR A 587 23.44 -10.24 10.66
CA TYR A 587 22.82 -11.11 9.67
C TYR A 587 22.72 -10.43 8.31
N THR A 588 22.21 -9.20 8.27
CA THR A 588 22.08 -8.40 7.04
C THR A 588 23.42 -8.16 6.36
N ASP A 589 24.44 -7.76 7.11
CA ASP A 589 25.80 -7.56 6.61
C ASP A 589 26.37 -8.84 5.96
N ALA A 590 26.22 -10.00 6.61
CA ALA A 590 26.66 -11.28 6.06
C ALA A 590 25.93 -11.66 4.75
N ARG A 591 24.64 -11.29 4.63
CA ARG A 591 23.85 -11.51 3.40
C ARG A 591 24.27 -10.57 2.27
N LEU A 592 24.65 -9.34 2.59
CA LEU A 592 25.25 -8.42 1.63
C LEU A 592 26.63 -8.91 1.16
N GLY A 593 27.45 -9.46 2.06
CA GLY A 593 28.70 -10.13 1.69
C GLY A 593 28.50 -11.24 0.65
N ARG A 594 27.46 -12.08 0.82
CA ARG A 594 27.08 -13.08 -0.18
C ARG A 594 26.69 -12.45 -1.51
N LEU A 595 25.92 -11.36 -1.50
CA LEU A 595 25.53 -10.64 -2.71
C LEU A 595 26.76 -10.10 -3.46
N PHE A 596 27.66 -9.43 -2.75
CA PHE A 596 28.89 -8.89 -3.34
C PHE A 596 29.79 -9.99 -3.89
N ALA A 597 29.92 -11.12 -3.19
CA ALA A 597 30.65 -12.28 -3.69
C ALA A 597 30.05 -12.82 -4.99
N HIS A 598 28.72 -12.95 -5.08
CA HIS A 598 28.06 -13.39 -6.30
C HIS A 598 28.23 -12.41 -7.46
N MET A 599 28.14 -11.10 -7.20
CA MET A 599 28.42 -10.08 -8.23
C MET A 599 29.88 -10.12 -8.69
N GLN A 600 30.82 -10.48 -7.82
CA GLN A 600 32.22 -10.68 -8.19
C GLN A 600 32.36 -11.91 -9.12
N GLU A 601 31.67 -13.00 -8.82
CA GLU A 601 31.64 -14.22 -9.66
C GLU A 601 31.08 -13.94 -11.07
N LEU A 602 30.04 -13.11 -11.16
CA LEU A 602 29.46 -12.67 -12.43
C LEU A 602 30.34 -11.67 -13.19
N GLY A 603 31.37 -11.11 -12.55
CA GLY A 603 32.27 -10.12 -13.13
C GLY A 603 31.65 -8.72 -13.26
N VAL A 604 30.60 -8.41 -12.48
CA VAL A 604 29.90 -7.11 -12.54
C VAL A 604 30.19 -6.20 -11.34
N LEU A 605 30.78 -6.71 -10.26
CA LEU A 605 30.99 -5.94 -9.02
C LEU A 605 31.86 -4.70 -9.25
N ASP A 606 33.03 -4.85 -9.90
CA ASP A 606 33.98 -3.76 -10.11
C ASP A 606 33.47 -2.69 -11.09
N ASP A 607 32.41 -3.03 -11.83
CA ASP A 607 31.71 -2.17 -12.78
C ASP A 607 30.42 -1.57 -12.20
N THR A 608 30.16 -1.75 -10.91
CA THR A 608 28.93 -1.28 -10.26
C THR A 608 29.22 -0.15 -9.28
N LEU A 609 28.49 0.96 -9.42
CA LEU A 609 28.35 1.98 -8.38
C LEU A 609 27.43 1.43 -7.28
N ILE A 610 27.99 1.21 -6.10
CA ILE A 610 27.28 0.68 -4.94
C ILE A 610 27.05 1.84 -3.97
N VAL A 611 25.81 2.01 -3.54
CA VAL A 611 25.43 2.93 -2.46
C VAL A 611 24.76 2.12 -1.36
N VAL A 612 25.27 2.22 -0.14
CA VAL A 612 24.62 1.67 1.06
C VAL A 612 24.22 2.83 1.95
N THR A 613 22.94 2.87 2.30
CA THR A 613 22.37 3.88 3.20
C THR A 613 21.29 3.27 4.08
N SER A 614 20.82 4.07 5.04
CA SER A 614 19.53 3.87 5.69
C SER A 614 18.51 4.89 5.19
N ASP A 615 17.24 4.58 5.33
CA ASP A 615 16.15 5.52 5.15
C ASP A 615 16.00 6.45 6.38
N HIS A 616 16.13 5.90 7.59
CA HIS A 616 16.21 6.60 8.86
C HIS A 616 16.89 5.74 9.94
N GLY A 617 17.03 6.25 11.15
CA GLY A 617 17.56 5.51 12.29
C GLY A 617 16.46 4.91 13.18
N GLU A 618 16.81 4.68 14.44
CA GLU A 618 16.00 3.96 15.42
C GLU A 618 16.18 4.54 16.84
N GLU A 619 15.11 4.75 17.58
CA GLU A 619 15.19 5.18 18.98
C GLU A 619 15.28 3.95 19.90
N PHE A 620 16.25 3.94 20.81
CA PHE A 620 16.47 2.94 21.85
C PHE A 620 16.31 3.56 23.24
N PHE A 621 15.24 4.33 23.43
CA PHE A 621 14.83 4.98 24.68
C PHE A 621 15.69 6.19 25.10
N GLU A 622 16.53 6.74 24.24
CA GLU A 622 17.30 7.96 24.49
C GLU A 622 16.40 9.11 24.93
N HIS A 623 15.24 9.29 24.27
CA HIS A 623 14.28 10.36 24.59
C HIS A 623 12.94 9.82 25.09
N GLY A 624 12.95 8.55 25.54
CA GLY A 624 11.85 7.93 26.26
C GLY A 624 10.89 7.11 25.39
N ALA A 625 11.24 6.81 24.14
CA ALA A 625 10.50 5.85 23.32
C ALA A 625 11.42 4.84 22.61
N LEU A 626 10.81 3.75 22.18
CA LEU A 626 11.37 2.78 21.25
C LEU A 626 10.64 2.96 19.91
N GLN A 627 11.33 2.67 18.81
CA GLN A 627 10.88 2.83 17.43
C GLN A 627 11.10 4.25 16.87
N HIS A 628 10.53 4.54 15.71
CA HIS A 628 10.76 5.75 14.92
C HIS A 628 9.45 6.45 14.51
N GLY A 629 9.55 7.47 13.65
CA GLY A 629 8.40 8.13 12.99
C GLY A 629 7.71 9.23 13.79
N ARG A 630 8.27 9.69 14.92
CA ARG A 630 7.55 10.60 15.85
C ARG A 630 8.37 11.81 16.31
N THR A 631 9.68 11.66 16.41
CA THR A 631 10.62 12.72 16.82
C THR A 631 11.60 13.01 15.69
N LEU A 632 12.44 14.02 15.88
CA LEU A 632 13.46 14.43 14.90
C LEU A 632 14.84 14.52 15.56
N TYR A 633 15.15 13.61 16.48
CA TYR A 633 16.45 13.53 17.15
C TYR A 633 17.48 12.76 16.32
N GLN A 634 18.76 12.89 16.66
CA GLN A 634 19.88 12.38 15.88
C GLN A 634 19.89 10.86 15.74
N GLU A 635 19.38 10.11 16.71
CA GLU A 635 19.23 8.65 16.61
C GLU A 635 18.24 8.20 15.53
N LEU A 636 17.27 9.06 15.18
CA LEU A 636 16.35 8.82 14.04
C LEU A 636 16.84 9.43 12.73
N LEU A 637 17.65 10.49 12.80
CA LEU A 637 18.05 11.23 11.60
C LEU A 637 19.42 10.83 11.06
N GLY A 638 20.34 10.37 11.92
CA GLY A 638 21.71 10.02 11.59
C GLY A 638 21.82 8.65 10.92
N ILE A 639 22.12 8.65 9.62
CA ILE A 639 22.15 7.45 8.78
C ILE A 639 23.58 7.16 8.29
N PRO A 640 23.96 5.89 8.07
CA PRO A 640 25.17 5.60 7.31
C PRO A 640 24.96 5.98 5.84
N LEU A 641 26.03 6.39 5.17
CA LEU A 641 26.05 6.62 3.73
C LEU A 641 27.45 6.28 3.19
N ILE A 642 27.53 5.16 2.48
CA ILE A 642 28.76 4.62 1.88
C ILE A 642 28.56 4.51 0.37
N LEU A 643 29.53 5.01 -0.41
CA LEU A 643 29.56 4.88 -1.86
C LEU A 643 30.83 4.11 -2.26
N ALA A 644 30.75 3.21 -3.23
CA ALA A 644 31.92 2.52 -3.77
C ALA A 644 31.72 2.18 -5.26
N GLY A 645 32.80 1.88 -5.98
CA GLY A 645 32.74 1.47 -7.38
C GLY A 645 33.43 2.43 -8.35
N PRO A 646 33.17 2.32 -9.66
CA PRO A 646 33.85 3.10 -10.70
C PRO A 646 33.79 4.61 -10.46
N GLY A 647 34.95 5.27 -10.41
CA GLY A 647 35.03 6.73 -10.23
C GLY A 647 34.76 7.21 -8.80
N ILE A 648 34.70 6.31 -7.82
CA ILE A 648 34.60 6.64 -6.40
C ILE A 648 35.93 6.35 -5.72
N GLU A 649 36.65 7.42 -5.36
CA GLU A 649 37.94 7.32 -4.67
C GLU A 649 37.75 7.07 -3.16
N PRO A 650 38.59 6.21 -2.53
CA PRO A 650 38.54 5.97 -1.10
C PRO A 650 38.81 7.24 -0.28
N ARG A 651 37.82 7.71 0.48
CA ARG A 651 37.95 8.87 1.39
C ARG A 651 36.80 9.00 2.37
N VAL A 652 37.03 9.75 3.44
CA VAL A 652 35.96 10.18 4.36
C VAL A 652 35.52 11.59 3.99
N LEU A 653 34.25 11.77 3.63
CA LEU A 653 33.65 13.10 3.52
C LEU A 653 33.28 13.60 4.92
N THR A 654 33.90 14.69 5.32
CA THR A 654 33.64 15.33 6.62
C THR A 654 32.46 16.29 6.57
N ARG A 655 32.07 16.74 5.39
CA ARG A 655 30.94 17.64 5.18
C ARG A 655 29.62 16.89 5.23
N ALA A 656 28.58 17.58 5.69
CA ALA A 656 27.29 16.94 5.96
C ALA A 656 26.51 16.64 4.67
N ALA A 657 26.07 15.39 4.53
CA ALA A 657 25.23 14.91 3.44
C ALA A 657 23.77 14.75 3.87
N MET A 658 22.86 14.73 2.90
CA MET A 658 21.45 14.39 3.09
C MET A 658 21.07 13.16 2.29
N LEU A 659 20.07 12.39 2.74
CA LEU A 659 19.52 11.26 1.98
C LEU A 659 19.07 11.70 0.57
N ALA A 660 18.51 12.90 0.46
CA ALA A 660 18.13 13.53 -0.80
C ALA A 660 19.30 13.71 -1.79
N ASP A 661 20.55 13.65 -1.34
CA ASP A 661 21.73 13.82 -2.20
C ASP A 661 22.11 12.57 -3.00
N VAL A 662 21.56 11.41 -2.63
CA VAL A 662 21.90 10.13 -3.28
C VAL A 662 21.51 10.13 -4.75
N ALA A 663 20.25 10.44 -5.08
CA ALA A 663 19.76 10.49 -6.46
C ALA A 663 20.57 11.46 -7.35
N PRO A 664 20.74 12.76 -7.02
CA PRO A 664 21.50 13.68 -7.85
C PRO A 664 23.00 13.32 -7.96
N THR A 665 23.60 12.74 -6.91
CA THR A 665 24.98 12.24 -6.99
C THR A 665 25.09 11.09 -7.99
N LEU A 666 24.18 10.12 -7.96
CA LEU A 666 24.15 9.00 -8.92
C LEU A 666 23.91 9.49 -10.35
N LEU A 667 22.95 10.39 -10.56
CA LEU A 667 22.67 10.99 -11.87
C LEU A 667 23.92 11.68 -12.43
N ALA A 668 24.57 12.53 -11.63
CA ALA A 668 25.78 13.24 -12.04
C ALA A 668 26.94 12.29 -12.37
N ARG A 669 27.15 11.22 -11.58
CA ARG A 669 28.20 10.22 -11.85
C ARG A 669 27.96 9.43 -13.13
N LEU A 670 26.70 9.26 -13.52
CA LEU A 670 26.31 8.57 -14.75
C LEU A 670 26.18 9.51 -15.95
N GLY A 671 26.40 10.81 -15.76
CA GLY A 671 26.34 11.82 -16.83
C GLY A 671 24.93 12.29 -17.18
N PHE A 672 23.95 12.09 -16.29
CA PHE A 672 22.58 12.58 -16.44
C PHE A 672 22.39 13.94 -15.76
N ALA A 673 21.51 14.75 -16.35
CA ALA A 673 21.11 16.02 -15.76
C ALA A 673 20.28 15.77 -14.49
N ARG A 674 20.45 16.66 -13.51
CA ARG A 674 19.59 16.70 -12.32
C ARG A 674 18.28 17.39 -12.68
N ASP A 675 17.17 16.92 -12.10
CA ASP A 675 15.88 17.61 -12.13
C ASP A 675 15.94 18.90 -11.27
N ASP A 676 15.36 20.00 -11.76
CA ASP A 676 15.42 21.30 -11.09
C ASP A 676 14.61 21.36 -9.79
N HIS A 677 13.68 20.42 -9.58
CA HIS A 677 12.88 20.27 -8.37
C HIS A 677 13.57 19.43 -7.30
N MET A 678 14.76 18.85 -7.57
CA MET A 678 15.57 18.18 -6.54
C MET A 678 16.22 19.19 -5.59
N GLN A 679 15.97 19.06 -4.29
CA GLN A 679 16.70 19.81 -3.26
C GLN A 679 18.09 19.19 -2.99
N GLY A 680 18.25 17.90 -3.28
CA GLY A 680 19.53 17.22 -3.20
C GLY A 680 20.57 17.78 -4.18
N VAL A 681 21.85 17.55 -3.88
CA VAL A 681 22.99 17.99 -4.70
C VAL A 681 23.96 16.84 -4.96
N ASP A 682 24.83 17.00 -5.97
CA ASP A 682 25.94 16.08 -6.21
C ASP A 682 27.02 16.24 -5.13
N LEU A 683 27.17 15.25 -4.25
CA LEU A 683 28.16 15.21 -3.16
C LEU A 683 29.62 15.19 -3.68
N LEU A 684 29.80 14.85 -4.95
CA LEU A 684 31.10 14.68 -5.60
C LEU A 684 31.32 15.75 -6.67
N GLY A 685 30.44 16.75 -6.74
CA GLY A 685 30.52 17.89 -7.63
C GLY A 685 31.42 18.99 -7.05
N PRO A 686 31.99 19.86 -7.90
CA PRO A 686 32.81 20.98 -7.45
C PRO A 686 32.02 22.02 -6.63
N ASP A 687 30.71 22.10 -6.84
CA ASP A 687 29.83 23.13 -6.27
C ASP A 687 29.00 22.65 -5.07
N TRP A 688 29.37 21.54 -4.40
CA TRP A 688 28.70 21.11 -3.17
C TRP A 688 28.77 22.24 -2.12
N PRO A 689 27.68 22.91 -1.71
CA PRO A 689 27.73 24.09 -0.85
C PRO A 689 27.50 23.73 0.63
N ALA A 690 28.09 24.48 1.56
CA ALA A 690 27.77 24.35 2.98
C ALA A 690 26.32 24.79 3.17
N ARG A 691 25.51 23.99 3.87
CA ARG A 691 24.08 24.24 4.00
C ARG A 691 23.50 23.61 5.27
N ALA A 692 22.38 24.17 5.70
CA ALA A 692 21.60 23.57 6.76
C ALA A 692 20.89 22.30 6.23
N LEU A 693 20.79 21.32 7.11
CA LEU A 693 20.12 20.05 6.85
C LEU A 693 18.67 20.15 7.33
N TRP A 694 17.76 19.72 6.46
CA TRP A 694 16.33 19.74 6.72
C TRP A 694 15.82 18.34 6.98
N SER A 695 14.93 18.22 7.97
CA SER A 695 14.15 17.02 8.21
C SER A 695 12.74 17.39 8.68
N GLU A 696 11.76 16.58 8.33
CA GLU A 696 10.37 16.80 8.72
C GLU A 696 9.62 15.49 8.88
N VAL A 697 8.55 15.56 9.66
CA VAL A 697 7.59 14.48 9.84
C VAL A 697 6.20 15.11 9.85
N ASP A 698 5.33 14.57 9.02
CA ASP A 698 3.93 15.01 8.89
C ASP A 698 3.03 13.77 8.76
N ASP A 699 2.75 13.15 9.90
CA ASP A 699 1.89 11.98 10.08
C ASP A 699 0.81 12.31 11.13
N PRO A 700 -0.36 11.63 11.19
CA PRO A 700 -1.45 11.99 12.11
C PRO A 700 -1.07 12.07 13.60
N PHE A 701 0.08 11.51 13.99
CA PHE A 701 0.58 11.51 15.37
C PHE A 701 1.77 12.45 15.59
N ALA A 702 2.39 12.99 14.54
CA ALA A 702 3.57 13.84 14.64
C ALA A 702 3.67 14.84 13.47
N HIS A 703 3.80 16.13 13.82
CA HIS A 703 3.96 17.22 12.86
C HIS A 703 5.16 18.08 13.28
N LYS A 704 6.38 17.70 12.90
CA LYS A 704 7.60 18.39 13.34
C LYS A 704 8.51 18.72 12.16
N TYR A 705 9.34 19.74 12.35
CA TYR A 705 10.35 20.21 11.42
C TYR A 705 11.66 20.43 12.17
N ALA A 706 12.77 20.07 11.55
CA ALA A 706 14.09 20.29 12.10
C ALA A 706 15.01 20.96 11.07
N LEU A 707 15.80 21.92 11.55
CA LEU A 707 16.86 22.55 10.79
C LEU A 707 18.16 22.45 11.59
N ARG A 708 19.14 21.74 11.04
CA ARG A 708 20.47 21.50 11.64
C ARG A 708 21.53 22.24 10.83
N GLU A 709 22.33 23.08 11.47
CA GLU A 709 23.52 23.63 10.82
C GLU A 709 24.61 22.56 10.70
N GLU A 710 25.40 22.60 9.62
CA GLU A 710 26.52 21.69 9.42
C GLU A 710 27.56 21.86 10.55
N HIS A 711 27.78 20.80 11.34
CA HIS A 711 28.59 20.82 12.56
C HIS A 711 28.17 21.89 13.58
N GLY A 712 26.90 22.33 13.55
CA GLY A 712 26.40 23.44 14.34
C GLY A 712 25.11 23.10 15.09
N PRO A 713 24.38 24.12 15.57
CA PRO A 713 23.18 23.90 16.37
C PRO A 713 22.02 23.34 15.54
N LYS A 714 21.09 22.70 16.23
CA LYS A 714 19.87 22.13 15.67
C LYS A 714 18.65 22.74 16.34
N THR A 715 17.66 23.11 15.54
CA THR A 715 16.37 23.63 16.02
C THR A 715 15.25 22.73 15.54
N ILE A 716 14.37 22.33 16.46
CA ILE A 716 13.16 21.54 16.18
C ILE A 716 11.93 22.40 16.51
N TYR A 717 10.93 22.31 15.64
CA TYR A 717 9.63 22.98 15.78
C TYR A 717 8.50 21.98 15.54
N GLY A 718 7.45 22.04 16.37
CA GLY A 718 6.18 21.35 16.12
C GLY A 718 5.06 21.85 17.05
N PRO A 719 3.80 21.47 16.84
CA PRO A 719 2.75 21.71 17.81
C PRO A 719 3.05 20.92 19.09
N GLU A 720 2.59 21.42 20.25
CA GLU A 720 2.68 20.68 21.51
C GLU A 720 1.99 19.32 21.33
N THR A 721 2.79 18.26 21.35
CA THR A 721 2.28 16.90 21.25
C THR A 721 1.54 16.57 22.55
N PRO A 722 0.39 15.85 22.54
CA PRO A 722 -0.25 15.45 23.79
C PRO A 722 0.76 14.73 24.69
N ALA A 723 0.94 15.21 25.93
CA ALA A 723 1.91 14.70 26.89
C ALA A 723 1.79 13.18 27.19
N LEU A 724 0.68 12.56 26.78
CA LEU A 724 0.42 11.13 26.89
C LEU A 724 1.38 10.25 26.06
N LEU A 725 1.92 10.79 24.96
CA LEU A 725 2.84 10.08 24.06
C LEU A 725 4.30 10.41 24.37
N PHE A 726 4.60 11.69 24.60
CA PHE A 726 5.96 12.20 24.83
C PHE A 726 5.94 13.30 25.89
N PRO A 727 6.23 13.00 27.16
CA PRO A 727 6.14 13.98 28.25
C PRO A 727 7.17 15.12 28.10
N ASN A 728 8.21 14.92 27.30
CA ASN A 728 9.31 15.87 27.12
C ASN A 728 9.24 16.67 25.81
N ALA A 729 8.33 16.33 24.89
CA ALA A 729 8.23 17.02 23.60
C ALA A 729 7.76 18.47 23.80
N ARG A 730 8.54 19.43 23.28
CA ARG A 730 8.20 20.86 23.36
C ARG A 730 7.79 21.37 21.99
N ALA A 731 7.15 22.53 21.97
CA ALA A 731 6.85 23.22 20.72
C ALA A 731 8.13 23.69 20.00
N TRP A 732 9.14 24.11 20.78
CA TRP A 732 10.44 24.55 20.29
C TRP A 732 11.55 23.94 21.12
N GLU A 733 12.56 23.42 20.42
CA GLU A 733 13.74 22.79 21.02
C GLU A 733 14.97 23.28 20.25
N HIS A 734 16.03 23.68 20.95
CA HIS A 734 17.28 24.13 20.34
C HIS A 734 18.47 23.51 21.05
N TYR A 735 19.33 22.84 20.30
CA TYR A 735 20.46 22.06 20.80
C TYR A 735 21.77 22.55 20.21
N ASP A 736 22.79 22.64 21.05
CA ASP A 736 24.18 22.78 20.60
C ASP A 736 24.77 21.38 20.47
N LEU A 737 24.78 20.82 19.26
CA LEU A 737 25.20 19.44 19.03
C LEU A 737 26.69 19.19 19.30
N ALA A 738 27.51 20.24 19.38
CA ALA A 738 28.93 20.09 19.73
C ALA A 738 29.10 19.86 21.24
N ALA A 739 28.27 20.51 22.07
CA ALA A 739 28.29 20.38 23.51
C ALA A 739 27.33 19.29 24.04
N ASP A 740 26.26 19.00 23.29
CA ASP A 740 25.16 18.10 23.63
C ASP A 740 24.77 17.24 22.41
N PRO A 741 25.64 16.31 21.97
CA PRO A 741 25.37 15.47 20.81
C PRO A 741 24.18 14.51 21.00
N GLY A 742 23.81 14.22 22.25
CA GLY A 742 22.65 13.39 22.61
C GLY A 742 21.33 14.18 22.71
N GLU A 743 21.35 15.49 22.49
CA GLU A 743 20.14 16.34 22.52
C GLU A 743 19.34 16.22 23.83
N GLU A 744 20.03 16.15 24.97
CA GLU A 744 19.40 16.00 26.28
C GLU A 744 18.97 17.35 26.89
N ARG A 745 19.57 18.46 26.44
CA ARG A 745 19.49 19.77 27.10
C ARG A 745 19.04 20.88 26.14
N ALA A 746 17.74 20.89 25.86
CA ALA A 746 17.14 21.93 25.02
C ALA A 746 17.26 23.34 25.65
N ARG A 747 17.89 24.26 24.91
CA ARG A 747 17.87 25.71 25.16
C ARG A 747 16.57 26.30 24.62
N LEU A 748 15.92 27.18 25.38
CA LEU A 748 14.57 27.70 25.03
C LEU A 748 14.54 29.18 24.65
N ASP A 749 15.53 29.94 25.09
CA ASP A 749 15.63 31.39 24.93
C ASP A 749 17.04 31.85 24.54
N GLY A 750 17.11 32.94 23.78
CA GLY A 750 18.36 33.50 23.25
C GLY A 750 18.15 34.19 21.91
N ALA A 751 18.94 35.23 21.62
CA ALA A 751 18.86 35.96 20.36
C ALA A 751 19.28 35.11 19.15
N ASP A 752 20.26 34.22 19.36
CA ASP A 752 20.67 33.17 18.41
C ASP A 752 19.52 32.19 18.11
N ILE A 753 18.75 31.84 19.14
CA ILE A 753 17.60 30.93 19.01
C ILE A 753 16.49 31.57 18.17
N GLU A 754 16.12 32.83 18.43
CA GLU A 754 15.11 33.54 17.63
C GLU A 754 15.50 33.64 16.14
N ALA A 755 16.79 33.88 15.85
CA ALA A 755 17.29 33.85 14.48
C ALA A 755 17.16 32.46 13.83
N ALA A 756 17.47 31.40 14.59
CA ALA A 756 17.33 30.02 14.13
C ALA A 756 15.87 29.63 13.89
N ARG A 757 14.95 30.02 14.79
CA ARG A 757 13.49 29.86 14.63
C ARG A 757 12.99 30.52 13.35
N ALA A 758 13.38 31.78 13.13
CA ALA A 758 12.98 32.52 11.94
C ALA A 758 13.52 31.87 10.65
N ARG A 759 14.75 31.31 10.67
CA ARG A 759 15.31 30.60 9.54
C ARG A 759 14.58 29.29 9.24
N LEU A 760 14.25 28.52 10.28
CA LEU A 760 13.47 27.28 10.15
C LEU A 760 12.10 27.57 9.51
N LEU A 761 11.37 28.59 10.01
CA LEU A 761 10.06 28.95 9.48
C LEU A 761 10.11 29.43 8.02
N ARG A 762 11.15 30.20 7.64
CA ARG A 762 11.36 30.58 6.24
C ARG A 762 11.61 29.39 5.33
N GLN A 763 12.46 28.44 5.77
CA GLN A 763 12.73 27.23 5.02
C GLN A 763 11.47 26.39 4.84
N LYS A 764 10.70 26.20 5.93
CA LYS A 764 9.39 25.53 5.91
C LYS A 764 8.47 26.13 4.84
N GLN A 765 8.27 27.44 4.91
CA GLN A 765 7.38 28.15 4.00
C GLN A 765 7.83 28.00 2.54
N ALA A 766 9.13 28.14 2.26
CA ALA A 766 9.66 28.00 0.90
C ALA A 766 9.42 26.59 0.32
N LEU A 767 9.57 25.55 1.14
CA LEU A 767 9.34 24.16 0.71
C LEU A 767 7.85 23.87 0.48
N GLU A 768 6.97 24.40 1.34
CA GLU A 768 5.52 24.28 1.15
C GLU A 768 5.04 25.02 -0.11
N GLU A 769 5.53 26.22 -0.36
CA GLU A 769 5.23 26.99 -1.58
C GLU A 769 5.72 26.26 -2.84
N LEU A 770 6.93 25.71 -2.80
CA LEU A 770 7.47 24.89 -3.89
C LEU A 770 6.61 23.65 -4.12
N GLY A 771 6.28 22.89 -3.08
CA GLY A 771 5.41 21.72 -3.17
C GLY A 771 4.03 22.08 -3.74
N GLN A 772 3.43 23.19 -3.31
CA GLN A 772 2.14 23.66 -3.84
C GLN A 772 2.22 24.02 -5.32
N SER A 773 3.34 24.60 -5.79
CA SER A 773 3.53 24.98 -7.19
C SER A 773 3.56 23.77 -8.14
N LEU A 774 3.93 22.58 -7.64
CA LEU A 774 4.00 21.33 -8.41
C LEU A 774 2.64 20.61 -8.53
N GLY A 775 1.54 21.21 -8.06
CA GLY A 775 0.20 20.60 -8.14
C GLY A 775 -0.13 19.73 -6.93
N LYS A 776 -1.16 18.88 -7.01
CA LYS A 776 -1.60 18.03 -5.89
C LYS A 776 -0.93 16.66 -5.95
N THR A 777 -0.60 16.09 -4.80
CA THR A 777 -0.26 14.66 -4.68
C THR A 777 -1.43 13.79 -5.08
N GLY A 778 -1.17 12.59 -5.58
CA GLY A 778 -2.17 11.53 -5.66
C GLY A 778 -2.79 11.23 -4.29
N LEU A 779 -4.07 10.86 -4.30
CA LEU A 779 -4.75 10.25 -3.18
C LEU A 779 -4.84 8.76 -3.46
N GLY A 780 -4.11 7.96 -2.70
CA GLY A 780 -4.12 6.50 -2.80
C GLY A 780 -4.83 5.89 -1.59
N GLY A 781 -5.77 4.99 -1.85
CA GLY A 781 -6.25 4.08 -0.81
C GLY A 781 -5.23 2.97 -0.57
N VAL A 782 -5.00 2.60 0.68
CA VAL A 782 -4.18 1.44 1.04
C VAL A 782 -5.09 0.21 1.10
N ASP A 783 -4.78 -0.83 0.33
CA ASP A 783 -5.55 -2.07 0.31
C ASP A 783 -5.41 -2.87 1.63
N ALA A 784 -6.30 -3.84 1.85
CA ALA A 784 -6.34 -4.59 3.10
C ALA A 784 -5.08 -5.41 3.36
N GLY A 785 -4.46 -5.95 2.30
CA GLY A 785 -3.23 -6.74 2.39
C GLY A 785 -2.04 -5.87 2.79
N THR A 786 -1.86 -4.74 2.12
CA THR A 786 -0.83 -3.76 2.51
C THR A 786 -1.08 -3.24 3.94
N MET A 787 -2.32 -2.98 4.32
CA MET A 787 -2.64 -2.59 5.71
C MET A 787 -2.31 -3.68 6.73
N GLU A 788 -2.42 -4.96 6.38
CA GLU A 788 -2.00 -6.07 7.24
C GLU A 788 -0.47 -6.12 7.38
N GLU A 789 0.28 -5.98 6.28
CA GLU A 789 1.74 -5.89 6.31
C GLU A 789 2.22 -4.76 7.23
N LEU A 790 1.61 -3.58 7.09
CA LEU A 790 1.94 -2.43 7.91
C LEU A 790 1.70 -2.71 9.41
N ARG A 791 0.58 -3.35 9.77
CA ARG A 791 0.30 -3.72 11.16
C ARG A 791 1.31 -4.70 11.73
N GLU A 792 1.79 -5.65 10.91
CA GLU A 792 2.81 -6.62 11.31
C GLU A 792 4.18 -5.97 11.55
N LEU A 793 4.52 -4.96 10.75
CA LEU A 793 5.67 -4.07 10.96
C LEU A 793 5.46 -3.09 12.13
N GLY A 794 4.28 -3.12 12.78
CA GLY A 794 4.02 -2.33 13.99
C GLY A 794 3.46 -0.93 13.75
N TYR A 795 3.10 -0.61 12.50
CA TYR A 795 2.58 0.67 12.05
C TYR A 795 1.09 0.89 12.34
#